data_AF-A0ABD3MRL3-F1
#
_entry.id   AF-A0ABD3MRL3-F1
#
_cell.length_a   1.000
_cell.length_b   1.000
_cell.length_c   1.000
_cell.angle_alpha   90.00
_cell.angle_beta   90.00
_cell.angle_gamma   90.00
#
_symmetry.space_group_name_H-M   'P 1'
#
loop_
_entity.id
_entity.type
_entity.pdbx_description
1 polymer ?
#
loop_
_entity_poly.entity_id
_entity_poly.type
_entity_poly.pdbx_seq_one_letter_code
_entity_poly.pdbx_strand_id
1 'polypeptide(L)'
;MTQPPINSSIPLKSQAIAWDPTAPFSLSLCPLPTASSDSTNNVPEQKVDQDPTNKATPLSILLSHDGTGIHPIETTCLLSLLESRDAYLQSKEKDATALSIRYRRSLCECLMELQPHPNPNTTDMDTKDHNVDNYESLALIYAMMHLTEIYLLPTKKNGRRIVDKLDDMAGSLTANTIRYLRTHHCSYDVNSPAVVELLEMDQPEYYVPSTIIDEPLFVGPFREPYYNLVLHLINLGQLSNAWGVLTRHSSCRRAEEEALRGEAISKEGEGWSLLRAILLSAPLPGGRGEEDDSGLVGEDEEDRDDGEEVDLEANDLLMPEVPRSSYCLWEAHPKAANLQRAERLRNKCLGLGVDPLAEDVQVYPEVYSENVALNVFYAWQRTAKSHMVPNRIGGYQCGALFTRLPQLEQICGVLLGHTISSGDWAEMLISELVYSRPSINPADIAIRARVHMTSCGVVDGGQESMVLKVMEGNAAEVISSMFSFGGASGAALPAVLVRSKSRSGDFFMYQTDLVCGCNLQTSLISNLLIDSGVMALPVLETEILLSAAEAILSSFSIRGQADVGVRTAVRLLLPHSPPKRIGEEICYEPRIAAIIYETISHRFPQSDAEALGLLNLCEEMINRGSARIADACESLAFCRATQHASTRNVSKCMYWLMRGIEVMTVWLPEDYRRSLGFACRRHLDALCEESADGLLSCLAAVSRSNGDDQEELTRTTGLALNRASTVLQAVLDDDSMTTPLKDSVEVALLYHIVEIANEQAESNNKKVAAHIVSCLEEQPSGGAAITLANSKMYFKLLQIAASILSEEEKTSDDSMSSASCAFTSSGLHILMVRLNQVMFWEGKTSEHTDYFAAVQLMLCKGLMRALATAGSQVEVKQAARVLSLEDEVALMLGASV
;
A
#
# COMPACT_ATOMS: atom_id res chain seq x y z
N MET A 1 -26.97 16.42 -60.58
CA MET A 1 -26.97 16.97 -59.20
C MET A 1 -26.29 15.93 -58.32
N THR A 2 -24.98 15.74 -58.48
CA THR A 2 -23.90 16.33 -57.64
C THR A 2 -23.97 15.89 -56.19
N GLN A 3 -23.29 14.77 -55.89
CA GLN A 3 -22.86 14.37 -54.55
C GLN A 3 -21.96 15.47 -53.93
N PRO A 4 -22.03 15.71 -52.61
CA PRO A 4 -21.06 16.56 -51.93
C PRO A 4 -19.70 15.84 -51.82
N PRO A 5 -18.58 16.57 -51.79
CA PRO A 5 -17.26 15.99 -51.80
C PRO A 5 -16.91 15.38 -50.43
N ILE A 6 -16.22 14.25 -50.48
CA ILE A 6 -15.54 13.62 -49.36
C ILE A 6 -14.50 14.61 -48.84
N ASN A 7 -14.63 15.02 -47.58
CA ASN A 7 -13.59 15.79 -46.89
C ASN A 7 -12.29 15.00 -46.93
N SER A 8 -11.28 15.63 -47.53
CA SER A 8 -9.89 15.19 -47.51
C SER A 8 -9.45 14.91 -46.08
N SER A 9 -9.08 13.65 -45.83
CA SER A 9 -8.34 13.25 -44.63
C SER A 9 -7.10 14.15 -44.49
N ILE A 10 -7.08 14.95 -43.43
CA ILE A 10 -5.84 15.59 -42.95
C ILE A 10 -4.86 14.43 -42.69
N PRO A 11 -3.64 14.43 -43.26
CA PRO A 11 -2.67 13.42 -42.93
C PRO A 11 -2.30 13.61 -41.45
N LEU A 12 -2.73 12.66 -40.60
CA LEU A 12 -2.21 12.51 -39.25
C LEU A 12 -0.69 12.38 -39.36
N LYS A 13 0.02 13.46 -39.05
CA LYS A 13 1.48 13.46 -38.98
C LYS A 13 1.86 12.51 -37.84
N SER A 14 2.70 11.52 -38.14
CA SER A 14 3.31 10.67 -37.13
C SER A 14 4.08 11.56 -36.13
N GLN A 15 3.55 11.72 -34.93
CA GLN A 15 4.26 12.35 -33.82
C GLN A 15 4.97 11.26 -33.02
N ALA A 16 6.26 11.46 -32.76
CA ALA A 16 7.00 10.61 -31.83
C ALA A 16 6.46 10.86 -30.42
N ILE A 17 6.00 9.79 -29.79
CA ILE A 17 5.54 9.81 -28.42
C ILE A 17 6.71 9.36 -27.56
N ALA A 18 7.12 10.18 -26.60
CA ALA A 18 8.19 9.84 -25.67
C ALA A 18 7.63 9.64 -24.26
N TRP A 19 8.17 8.63 -23.58
CA TRP A 19 7.88 8.33 -22.18
C TRP A 19 8.55 9.39 -21.29
N ASP A 20 7.79 9.98 -20.36
CA ASP A 20 8.36 10.88 -19.35
C ASP A 20 8.85 10.07 -18.14
N PRO A 21 10.15 10.05 -17.83
CA PRO A 21 10.68 9.31 -16.68
C PRO A 21 10.32 9.92 -15.31
N THR A 22 9.74 11.13 -15.27
CA THR A 22 9.37 11.83 -14.02
C THR A 22 7.91 11.64 -13.61
N ALA A 23 7.07 11.15 -14.52
CA ALA A 23 5.68 10.80 -14.28
C ALA A 23 5.47 9.41 -14.91
N PRO A 24 5.38 8.32 -14.12
CA PRO A 24 5.59 6.97 -14.62
C PRO A 24 4.60 6.48 -15.68
N PHE A 25 3.62 7.28 -16.10
CA PHE A 25 2.66 6.92 -17.15
C PHE A 25 2.15 8.14 -17.93
N SER A 26 2.94 9.20 -18.08
CA SER A 26 2.61 10.31 -18.99
C SER A 26 3.35 10.19 -20.32
N LEU A 27 2.58 10.18 -21.40
CA LEU A 27 3.09 10.32 -22.75
C LEU A 27 3.22 11.81 -23.06
N SER A 28 4.45 12.27 -23.35
CA SER A 28 4.69 13.65 -23.77
C SER A 28 4.92 13.70 -25.28
N LEU A 29 4.22 14.60 -25.96
CA LEU A 29 4.43 14.86 -27.38
C LEU A 29 5.75 15.60 -27.55
N CYS A 30 6.73 14.98 -28.23
CA CYS A 30 7.98 15.68 -28.56
C CYS A 30 7.66 16.92 -29.41
N PRO A 31 8.11 18.14 -29.03
CA PRO A 31 7.98 19.31 -29.89
C PRO A 31 8.78 19.08 -31.17
N LEU A 32 8.15 19.29 -32.33
CA LEU A 32 8.85 19.19 -33.62
C LEU A 32 10.02 20.18 -33.64
N PRO A 33 11.19 19.80 -34.17
CA PRO A 33 12.26 20.75 -34.44
C PRO A 33 11.71 21.75 -35.47
N THR A 34 11.53 23.01 -35.05
CA THR A 34 11.25 24.10 -35.99
C THR A 34 12.45 24.20 -36.91
N ALA A 35 12.27 23.85 -38.18
CA ALA A 35 13.27 24.00 -39.21
C ALA A 35 13.75 25.47 -39.21
N SER A 36 15.02 25.66 -38.86
CA SER A 36 15.73 26.93 -39.01
C SER A 36 15.82 27.25 -40.51
N SER A 37 14.97 28.16 -40.99
CA SER A 37 15.14 28.76 -42.31
C SER A 37 16.16 29.91 -42.20
N ASP A 38 17.42 29.60 -42.46
CA ASP A 38 18.38 30.57 -42.97
C ASP A 38 17.88 31.10 -44.31
N SER A 39 17.44 32.36 -44.36
CA SER A 39 17.49 33.14 -45.59
C SER A 39 17.54 34.63 -45.29
N THR A 40 18.71 35.19 -45.58
CA THR A 40 18.99 36.62 -45.78
C THR A 40 18.02 37.26 -46.77
N ASN A 41 17.37 38.39 -46.40
CA ASN A 41 17.38 39.64 -47.18
C ASN A 41 16.59 40.78 -46.53
N ASN A 42 17.15 41.98 -46.67
CA ASN A 42 16.71 43.29 -46.20
C ASN A 42 15.36 43.76 -46.79
N VAL A 43 14.60 44.56 -46.00
CA VAL A 43 13.93 45.86 -46.31
C VAL A 43 12.88 46.17 -45.18
N PRO A 44 12.61 47.45 -44.84
CA PRO A 44 12.47 47.89 -43.45
C PRO A 44 11.03 48.22 -42.97
N GLU A 45 10.92 48.28 -41.64
CA GLU A 45 9.98 49.05 -40.81
C GLU A 45 8.52 49.18 -41.26
N GLN A 46 7.67 48.30 -40.72
CA GLN A 46 6.32 48.68 -40.33
C GLN A 46 6.08 48.28 -38.88
N LYS A 47 5.93 49.31 -38.03
CA LYS A 47 5.36 49.22 -36.68
C LYS A 47 3.94 48.66 -36.80
N VAL A 48 3.75 47.43 -36.34
CA VAL A 48 2.44 46.87 -36.01
C VAL A 48 2.58 46.30 -34.60
N ASP A 49 1.69 46.76 -33.74
CA ASP A 49 1.63 46.46 -32.30
C ASP A 49 1.75 44.96 -32.02
N GLN A 50 2.78 44.59 -31.25
CA GLN A 50 2.94 43.23 -30.73
C GLN A 50 2.07 43.06 -29.49
N ASP A 51 0.93 42.41 -29.69
CA ASP A 51 0.16 41.73 -28.67
C ASP A 51 0.95 40.47 -28.21
N PRO A 52 1.18 40.23 -26.90
CA PRO A 52 2.02 39.12 -26.42
C PRO A 52 1.22 37.81 -26.28
N THR A 53 0.35 37.48 -27.23
CA THR A 53 -0.61 36.35 -27.11
C THR A 53 -0.35 35.16 -28.03
N ASN A 54 0.69 35.18 -28.88
CA ASN A 54 1.11 34.00 -29.65
C ASN A 54 2.41 33.40 -29.12
N LYS A 55 2.43 33.01 -27.84
CA LYS A 55 3.26 31.86 -27.44
C LYS A 55 2.50 30.63 -27.88
N ALA A 56 3.04 29.88 -28.84
CA ALA A 56 2.61 28.52 -29.08
C ALA A 56 2.73 27.76 -27.75
N THR A 57 1.61 27.61 -27.05
CA THR A 57 1.50 26.76 -25.88
C THR A 57 1.84 25.34 -26.36
N PRO A 58 2.89 24.70 -25.81
CA PRO A 58 3.08 23.29 -26.07
C PRO A 58 1.83 22.57 -25.56
N LEU A 59 1.07 21.99 -26.49
CA LEU A 59 -0.04 21.10 -26.18
C LEU A 59 0.58 19.82 -25.60
N SER A 60 0.83 19.83 -24.29
CA SER A 60 1.14 18.63 -23.53
C SER A 60 -0.18 17.88 -23.29
N ILE A 61 -0.59 17.09 -24.28
CA ILE A 61 -1.70 16.14 -24.09
C ILE A 61 -1.15 14.98 -23.27
N LEU A 62 -1.49 14.93 -21.98
CA LEU A 62 -1.26 13.77 -21.12
C LEU A 62 -2.19 12.63 -21.56
N LEU A 63 -1.65 11.62 -22.24
CA LEU A 63 -2.33 10.35 -22.44
C LEU A 63 -1.83 9.39 -21.34
N SER A 64 -2.53 9.35 -20.21
CA SER A 64 -2.43 8.21 -19.27
C SER A 64 -3.36 7.11 -19.75
N HIS A 65 -3.01 5.84 -19.56
CA HIS A 65 -4.00 4.76 -19.60
C HIS A 65 -5.08 5.07 -18.55
N ASP A 66 -6.20 5.61 -19.02
CA ASP A 66 -7.51 5.82 -18.38
C ASP A 66 -7.54 6.52 -17.01
N GLY A 67 -6.46 7.27 -16.70
CA GLY A 67 -6.11 7.81 -15.39
C GLY A 67 -7.12 8.76 -14.73
N THR A 68 -8.10 8.19 -14.04
CA THR A 68 -8.71 8.85 -12.89
C THR A 68 -7.79 8.64 -11.68
N GLY A 69 -7.28 9.72 -11.09
CA GLY A 69 -6.48 9.60 -9.86
C GLY A 69 -7.33 9.04 -8.71
N ILE A 70 -6.75 8.22 -7.83
CA ILE A 70 -7.46 7.56 -6.71
C ILE A 70 -8.10 8.56 -5.73
N HIS A 71 -9.37 8.34 -5.35
CA HIS A 71 -10.04 9.24 -4.40
C HIS A 71 -9.39 9.18 -3.00
N PRO A 72 -9.32 10.25 -2.19
CA PRO A 72 -8.61 10.19 -0.89
C PRO A 72 -9.27 9.20 0.09
N ILE A 73 -10.58 9.01 -0.04
CA ILE A 73 -11.35 8.01 0.72
C ILE A 73 -10.91 6.59 0.30
N GLU A 74 -10.77 6.33 -1.01
CA GLU A 74 -10.24 5.06 -1.53
C GLU A 74 -8.79 4.81 -1.09
N THR A 75 -7.95 5.86 -1.04
CA THR A 75 -6.59 5.79 -0.48
C THR A 75 -6.60 5.33 0.98
N THR A 76 -7.50 5.88 1.79
CA THR A 76 -7.62 5.52 3.22
C THR A 76 -8.06 4.07 3.38
N CYS A 77 -9.04 3.65 2.57
CA CYS A 77 -9.46 2.26 2.49
C CYS A 77 -8.28 1.34 2.12
N LEU A 78 -7.54 1.67 1.07
CA LEU A 78 -6.38 0.90 0.60
C LEU A 78 -5.32 0.72 1.70
N LEU A 79 -5.02 1.77 2.46
CA LEU A 79 -4.05 1.72 3.56
C LEU A 79 -4.58 0.85 4.71
N SER A 80 -5.87 0.96 5.07
CA SER A 80 -6.53 0.12 6.08
C SER A 80 -6.51 -1.37 5.69
N LEU A 81 -6.70 -1.68 4.40
CA LEU A 81 -6.56 -3.03 3.86
C LEU A 81 -5.12 -3.56 4.00
N LEU A 82 -4.11 -2.74 3.67
CA LEU A 82 -2.70 -3.12 3.86
C LEU A 82 -2.33 -3.33 5.32
N GLU A 83 -2.84 -2.51 6.23
CA GLU A 83 -2.60 -2.65 7.67
C GLU A 83 -3.24 -3.94 8.22
N SER A 84 -4.49 -4.20 7.84
CA SER A 84 -5.19 -5.45 8.19
C SER A 84 -4.45 -6.67 7.66
N ARG A 85 -3.92 -6.58 6.43
CA ARG A 85 -3.08 -7.61 5.82
C ARG A 85 -1.81 -7.82 6.63
N ASP A 86 -1.04 -6.78 6.89
CA ASP A 86 0.25 -6.88 7.58
C ASP A 86 0.07 -7.44 9.01
N ALA A 87 -0.99 -7.02 9.71
CA ALA A 87 -1.38 -7.60 11.00
C ALA A 87 -1.67 -9.10 10.89
N TYR A 88 -2.34 -9.53 9.82
CA TYR A 88 -2.55 -10.95 9.53
C TYR A 88 -1.25 -11.69 9.20
N LEU A 89 -0.32 -11.10 8.43
CA LEU A 89 0.98 -11.73 8.12
C LEU A 89 1.82 -11.91 9.39
N GLN A 90 1.70 -10.99 10.36
CA GLN A 90 2.39 -11.03 11.65
C GLN A 90 1.72 -11.97 12.67
N SER A 91 0.44 -12.27 12.50
CA SER A 91 -0.30 -13.16 13.40
C SER A 91 0.22 -14.61 13.34
N LYS A 92 0.30 -15.26 14.51
CA LYS A 92 0.60 -16.70 14.61
C LYS A 92 -0.58 -17.56 14.16
N GLU A 93 -1.81 -17.10 14.41
CA GLU A 93 -3.04 -17.75 13.99
C GLU A 93 -3.52 -17.10 12.69
N LYS A 94 -3.43 -17.83 11.60
CA LYS A 94 -3.86 -17.37 10.28
C LYS A 94 -5.34 -17.66 10.09
N ASP A 95 -6.16 -16.67 10.40
CA ASP A 95 -7.60 -16.69 10.20
C ASP A 95 -8.02 -15.85 8.97
N ALA A 96 -8.21 -16.52 7.84
CA ALA A 96 -8.63 -15.87 6.59
C ALA A 96 -10.04 -15.27 6.68
N THR A 97 -10.92 -15.85 7.51
CA THR A 97 -12.28 -15.33 7.72
C THR A 97 -12.23 -13.99 8.45
N ALA A 98 -11.43 -13.88 9.50
CA ALA A 98 -11.22 -12.60 10.19
C ALA A 98 -10.63 -11.52 9.28
N LEU A 99 -9.72 -11.89 8.38
CA LEU A 99 -9.17 -10.96 7.40
C LEU A 99 -10.22 -10.49 6.38
N SER A 100 -11.03 -11.41 5.85
CA SER A 100 -12.15 -11.09 4.95
C SER A 100 -13.14 -10.10 5.59
N ILE A 101 -13.50 -10.32 6.85
CA ILE A 101 -14.40 -9.44 7.62
C ILE A 101 -13.79 -8.03 7.73
N ARG A 102 -12.50 -7.91 8.08
CA ARG A 102 -11.83 -6.61 8.15
C ARG A 102 -11.81 -5.90 6.80
N TYR A 103 -11.55 -6.62 5.71
CA TYR A 103 -11.58 -6.03 4.37
C TYR A 103 -12.97 -5.55 3.98
N ARG A 104 -14.01 -6.33 4.26
CA ARG A 104 -15.39 -5.92 4.05
C ARG A 104 -15.74 -4.69 4.90
N ARG A 105 -15.27 -4.62 6.15
CA ARG A 105 -15.46 -3.44 7.02
C ARG A 105 -14.84 -2.19 6.40
N SER A 106 -13.55 -2.23 6.02
CA SER A 106 -12.86 -1.11 5.39
C SER A 106 -13.52 -0.67 4.07
N LEU A 107 -14.03 -1.61 3.27
CA LEU A 107 -14.76 -1.31 2.03
C LEU A 107 -16.14 -0.72 2.30
N CYS A 108 -16.85 -1.21 3.32
CA CYS A 108 -18.15 -0.68 3.72
C CYS A 108 -18.03 0.77 4.22
N GLU A 109 -17.04 1.06 5.07
CA GLU A 109 -16.71 2.43 5.50
C GLU A 109 -16.41 3.33 4.29
N CYS A 110 -15.61 2.83 3.34
CA CYS A 110 -15.30 3.53 2.09
C CYS A 110 -16.56 3.84 1.27
N LEU A 111 -17.47 2.87 1.12
CA LEU A 111 -18.73 3.04 0.39
C LEU A 111 -19.67 4.02 1.10
N MET A 112 -19.77 3.97 2.43
CA MET A 112 -20.59 4.90 3.21
C MET A 112 -20.10 6.34 3.05
N GLU A 113 -18.79 6.57 3.03
CA GLU A 113 -18.21 7.90 2.82
C GLU A 113 -18.29 8.37 1.35
N LEU A 114 -18.28 7.44 0.39
CA LEU A 114 -18.43 7.73 -1.04
C LEU A 114 -19.89 7.90 -1.47
N GLN A 115 -20.85 7.51 -0.64
CA GLN A 115 -22.26 7.53 -0.98
C GLN A 115 -22.66 8.96 -1.39
N PRO A 116 -23.26 9.14 -2.58
CA PRO A 116 -23.61 10.46 -3.08
C PRO A 116 -24.66 11.09 -2.16
N HIS A 117 -24.24 11.93 -1.23
CA HIS A 117 -25.17 12.73 -0.45
C HIS A 117 -25.91 13.66 -1.42
N PRO A 118 -27.26 13.72 -1.39
CA PRO A 118 -28.04 14.67 -2.18
C PRO A 118 -27.83 16.07 -1.59
N ASN A 119 -26.66 16.65 -1.84
CA ASN A 119 -26.32 18.01 -1.42
C ASN A 119 -26.65 18.94 -2.60
N PRO A 120 -27.71 19.76 -2.54
CA PRO A 120 -28.22 20.52 -3.68
C PRO A 120 -27.31 21.66 -4.16
N ASN A 121 -26.14 21.86 -3.55
CA ASN A 121 -25.31 23.06 -3.74
C ASN A 121 -23.99 22.85 -4.53
N THR A 122 -23.67 21.65 -5.02
CA THR A 122 -22.48 21.42 -5.86
C THR A 122 -22.85 21.30 -7.33
N THR A 123 -22.54 22.36 -8.08
CA THR A 123 -22.76 22.54 -9.53
C THR A 123 -21.59 22.05 -10.39
N ASP A 124 -20.82 21.05 -9.94
CA ASP A 124 -19.86 20.38 -10.82
C ASP A 124 -20.57 19.18 -11.48
N MET A 125 -20.88 19.33 -12.77
CA MET A 125 -21.52 18.29 -13.59
C MET A 125 -20.53 17.20 -14.02
N ASP A 126 -19.24 17.52 -14.22
CA ASP A 126 -18.25 16.57 -14.77
C ASP A 126 -17.66 15.60 -13.73
N THR A 127 -17.77 15.89 -12.42
CA THR A 127 -17.26 15.01 -11.34
C THR A 127 -18.31 14.03 -10.81
N LYS A 128 -19.59 14.21 -11.17
CA LYS A 128 -20.68 13.33 -10.69
C LYS A 128 -20.71 11.99 -11.43
N ASP A 129 -20.53 11.99 -12.75
CA ASP A 129 -20.62 10.76 -13.55
C ASP A 129 -19.50 9.76 -13.21
N HIS A 130 -18.26 10.23 -13.05
CA HIS A 130 -17.13 9.35 -12.66
C HIS A 130 -17.22 8.80 -11.23
N ASN A 131 -17.87 9.51 -10.30
CA ASN A 131 -18.02 9.02 -8.92
C ASN A 131 -19.09 7.93 -8.80
N VAL A 132 -20.11 7.93 -9.67
CA VAL A 132 -21.17 6.92 -9.69
C VAL A 132 -20.63 5.59 -10.20
N ASP A 133 -19.89 5.58 -11.31
CA ASP A 133 -19.26 4.37 -11.87
C ASP A 133 -18.28 3.72 -10.87
N ASN A 134 -17.55 4.54 -10.11
CA ASN A 134 -16.62 4.08 -9.08
C ASN A 134 -17.33 3.45 -7.88
N TYR A 135 -18.40 4.09 -7.42
CA TYR A 135 -19.23 3.58 -6.33
C TYR A 135 -19.86 2.23 -6.69
N GLU A 136 -20.45 2.11 -7.89
CA GLU A 136 -21.04 0.86 -8.37
C GLU A 136 -20.01 -0.27 -8.48
N SER A 137 -18.80 0.04 -8.98
CA SER A 137 -17.71 -0.92 -9.08
C SER A 137 -17.24 -1.40 -7.70
N LEU A 138 -17.09 -0.50 -6.73
CA LEU A 138 -16.72 -0.83 -5.35
C LEU A 138 -17.83 -1.61 -4.62
N ALA A 139 -19.10 -1.26 -4.85
CA ALA A 139 -20.25 -1.97 -4.32
C ALA A 139 -20.30 -3.41 -4.85
N LEU A 140 -20.04 -3.60 -6.15
CA LEU A 140 -19.92 -4.93 -6.75
C LEU A 140 -18.76 -5.73 -6.14
N ILE A 141 -17.59 -5.12 -5.93
CA ILE A 141 -16.46 -5.78 -5.26
C ILE A 141 -16.84 -6.22 -3.84
N TYR A 142 -17.48 -5.33 -3.07
CA TYR A 142 -17.97 -5.64 -1.73
C TYR A 142 -18.99 -6.79 -1.73
N ALA A 143 -19.93 -6.80 -2.67
CA ALA A 143 -20.88 -7.90 -2.87
C ALA A 143 -20.15 -9.21 -3.20
N MET A 144 -19.23 -9.20 -4.16
CA MET A 144 -18.49 -10.40 -4.55
C MET A 144 -17.63 -10.95 -3.41
N MET A 145 -17.00 -10.08 -2.62
CA MET A 145 -16.29 -10.48 -1.40
C MET A 145 -17.17 -11.22 -0.42
N HIS A 146 -18.36 -10.67 -0.18
CA HIS A 146 -19.33 -11.25 0.73
C HIS A 146 -19.75 -12.65 0.26
N LEU A 147 -20.04 -12.82 -1.04
CA LEU A 147 -20.41 -14.13 -1.59
C LEU A 147 -19.26 -15.13 -1.55
N THR A 148 -18.03 -14.67 -1.79
CA THR A 148 -16.81 -15.50 -1.72
C THR A 148 -16.57 -16.03 -0.30
N GLU A 149 -16.82 -15.21 0.71
CA GLU A 149 -16.74 -15.63 2.11
C GLU A 149 -17.71 -16.76 2.44
N ILE A 150 -18.91 -16.74 1.84
CA ILE A 150 -19.95 -17.75 2.07
C ILE A 150 -19.59 -19.09 1.41
N TYR A 151 -19.17 -19.08 0.15
CA TYR A 151 -19.02 -20.30 -0.65
C TYR A 151 -17.59 -20.84 -0.75
N LEU A 152 -16.58 -19.99 -0.55
CA LEU A 152 -15.18 -20.32 -0.91
C LEU A 152 -14.22 -20.30 0.30
N LEU A 153 -14.57 -19.67 1.43
CA LEU A 153 -13.70 -19.65 2.61
C LEU A 153 -13.98 -20.82 3.58
N PRO A 154 -12.93 -21.49 4.10
CA PRO A 154 -13.07 -22.62 5.00
C PRO A 154 -13.45 -22.17 6.40
N THR A 155 -14.50 -22.78 6.97
CA THR A 155 -14.83 -22.58 8.39
C THR A 155 -13.83 -23.33 9.28
N LYS A 156 -13.40 -22.68 10.37
CA LYS A 156 -12.23 -23.00 11.22
C LYS A 156 -12.07 -24.44 11.75
N LYS A 157 -13.03 -25.35 11.58
CA LYS A 157 -12.98 -26.68 12.22
C LYS A 157 -12.75 -27.81 11.19
N ASN A 158 -11.63 -28.51 11.38
CA ASN A 158 -11.23 -29.84 10.85
C ASN A 158 -10.62 -29.91 9.43
N GLY A 159 -9.42 -30.48 9.30
CA GLY A 159 -8.66 -30.59 8.04
C GLY A 159 -9.19 -31.59 6.99
N ARG A 160 -10.50 -31.61 6.70
CA ARG A 160 -11.10 -32.34 5.55
C ARG A 160 -11.37 -31.40 4.37
N ARG A 161 -11.45 -31.95 3.15
CA ARG A 161 -11.69 -31.23 1.89
C ARG A 161 -12.95 -30.36 1.98
N ILE A 162 -12.92 -29.18 1.36
CA ILE A 162 -13.97 -28.15 1.42
C ILE A 162 -15.33 -28.65 0.94
N VAL A 163 -15.35 -29.51 -0.09
CA VAL A 163 -16.59 -30.09 -0.65
C VAL A 163 -17.32 -30.98 0.36
N ASP A 164 -16.60 -31.76 1.18
CA ASP A 164 -17.22 -32.66 2.15
C ASP A 164 -17.75 -31.94 3.41
N LYS A 165 -17.45 -30.64 3.59
CA LYS A 165 -17.87 -29.83 4.76
C LYS A 165 -19.12 -28.99 4.54
N LEU A 166 -19.35 -28.58 3.29
CA LEU A 166 -20.47 -27.76 2.89
C LEU A 166 -21.82 -28.48 3.13
N ASP A 167 -21.81 -29.81 3.04
CA ASP A 167 -22.96 -30.67 3.29
C ASP A 167 -23.41 -30.65 4.77
N ASP A 168 -22.48 -30.58 5.74
CA ASP A 168 -22.80 -30.61 7.17
C ASP A 168 -23.33 -29.26 7.73
N MET A 169 -23.26 -28.18 6.94
CA MET A 169 -23.71 -26.82 7.33
C MET A 169 -24.69 -26.19 6.32
N ALA A 170 -25.39 -27.01 5.54
CA ALA A 170 -26.28 -26.59 4.47
C ALA A 170 -27.28 -25.49 4.90
N GLY A 171 -27.95 -25.62 6.04
CA GLY A 171 -28.89 -24.60 6.52
C GLY A 171 -28.24 -23.30 7.01
N SER A 172 -27.01 -23.34 7.55
CA SER A 172 -26.31 -22.10 7.91
C SER A 172 -25.77 -21.34 6.70
N LEU A 173 -25.30 -22.07 5.69
CA LEU A 173 -24.95 -21.48 4.40
C LEU A 173 -26.19 -20.89 3.71
N THR A 174 -27.34 -21.56 3.80
CA THR A 174 -28.62 -21.05 3.30
C THR A 174 -28.98 -19.73 3.97
N ALA A 175 -28.85 -19.64 5.30
CA ALA A 175 -29.07 -18.39 6.05
C ALA A 175 -28.15 -17.24 5.58
N ASN A 176 -26.85 -17.52 5.39
CA ASN A 176 -25.92 -16.51 4.90
C ASN A 176 -26.19 -16.11 3.45
N THR A 177 -26.63 -17.05 2.60
CA THR A 177 -27.01 -16.77 1.21
C THR A 177 -28.24 -15.86 1.15
N ILE A 178 -29.25 -16.11 2.00
CA ILE A 178 -30.45 -15.26 2.08
C ILE A 178 -30.05 -13.82 2.46
N ARG A 179 -29.21 -13.65 3.48
CA ARG A 179 -28.70 -12.32 3.87
C ARG A 179 -27.96 -11.64 2.73
N TYR A 180 -27.06 -12.37 2.06
CA TYR A 180 -26.34 -11.86 0.90
C TYR A 180 -27.31 -11.34 -0.18
N LEU A 181 -28.31 -12.13 -0.55
CA LEU A 181 -29.29 -11.75 -1.57
C LEU A 181 -30.12 -10.54 -1.13
N ARG A 182 -30.57 -10.50 0.13
CA ARG A 182 -31.28 -9.32 0.67
C ARG A 182 -30.43 -8.07 0.60
N THR A 183 -29.16 -8.14 1.04
CA THR A 183 -28.28 -6.97 1.10
C THR A 183 -27.87 -6.46 -0.29
N HIS A 184 -27.61 -7.38 -1.25
CA HIS A 184 -26.94 -7.02 -2.51
C HIS A 184 -27.83 -7.08 -3.75
N HIS A 185 -28.90 -7.88 -3.73
CA HIS A 185 -29.77 -8.10 -4.89
C HIS A 185 -31.19 -7.60 -4.66
N CYS A 186 -31.60 -7.39 -3.40
CA CYS A 186 -32.94 -6.92 -3.05
C CYS A 186 -32.87 -5.58 -2.31
N SER A 187 -32.55 -4.50 -3.02
CA SER A 187 -32.61 -3.15 -2.45
C SER A 187 -34.07 -2.68 -2.39
N TYR A 188 -34.70 -2.81 -1.22
CA TYR A 188 -36.02 -2.25 -0.98
C TYR A 188 -35.98 -1.26 0.18
N ASP A 189 -36.32 0.00 -0.11
CA ASP A 189 -36.43 1.03 0.93
C ASP A 189 -37.90 1.21 1.33
N VAL A 190 -38.27 0.60 2.47
CA VAL A 190 -39.58 0.79 3.12
C VAL A 190 -39.82 2.27 3.45
N ASN A 191 -38.76 3.06 3.60
CA ASN A 191 -38.81 4.49 3.89
C ASN A 191 -38.82 5.36 2.64
N SER A 192 -38.89 4.76 1.44
CA SER A 192 -39.01 5.54 0.22
C SER A 192 -40.27 6.43 0.27
N PRO A 193 -40.20 7.68 -0.21
CA PRO A 193 -41.30 8.64 -0.04
C PRO A 193 -42.65 8.14 -0.55
N ALA A 194 -42.65 7.38 -1.65
CA ALA A 194 -43.87 6.82 -2.24
C ALA A 194 -44.50 5.73 -1.37
N VAL A 195 -43.69 4.97 -0.63
CA VAL A 195 -44.16 3.93 0.30
C VAL A 195 -44.68 4.57 1.57
N VAL A 196 -43.99 5.57 2.09
CA VAL A 196 -44.45 6.34 3.25
C VAL A 196 -45.81 6.98 2.94
N GLU A 197 -45.94 7.64 1.79
CA GLU A 197 -47.21 8.22 1.34
C GLU A 197 -48.33 7.17 1.26
N LEU A 198 -48.04 5.98 0.71
CA LEU A 198 -48.99 4.87 0.65
C LEU A 198 -49.43 4.42 2.06
N LEU A 199 -48.49 4.25 2.99
CA LEU A 199 -48.74 3.73 4.34
C LEU A 199 -49.37 4.75 5.30
N GLU A 200 -49.23 6.05 5.02
CA GLU A 200 -49.87 7.13 5.78
C GLU A 200 -51.36 7.33 5.45
N MET A 201 -51.87 6.68 4.40
CA MET A 201 -53.28 6.73 4.06
C MET A 201 -54.16 6.05 5.13
N ASP A 202 -55.42 6.51 5.26
CA ASP A 202 -56.38 5.89 6.18
C ASP A 202 -56.76 4.44 5.80
N GLN A 203 -56.70 4.14 4.51
CA GLN A 203 -57.04 2.83 3.94
C GLN A 203 -56.04 2.45 2.83
N PRO A 204 -54.79 2.12 3.19
CA PRO A 204 -53.73 1.84 2.23
C PRO A 204 -54.07 0.63 1.35
N GLU A 205 -54.83 -0.34 1.85
CA GLU A 205 -55.22 -1.56 1.14
C GLU A 205 -56.11 -1.34 -0.09
N TYR A 206 -56.74 -0.16 -0.23
CA TYR A 206 -57.57 0.20 -1.38
C TYR A 206 -56.94 1.27 -2.28
N TYR A 207 -55.70 1.67 -2.00
CA TYR A 207 -55.02 2.65 -2.82
C TYR A 207 -54.84 2.12 -4.24
N VAL A 208 -55.27 2.91 -5.23
CA VAL A 208 -55.00 2.66 -6.64
C VAL A 208 -54.37 3.94 -7.19
N PRO A 209 -53.11 3.89 -7.68
CA PRO A 209 -52.46 5.06 -8.24
C PRO A 209 -53.35 5.70 -9.31
N SER A 210 -53.63 6.99 -9.16
CA SER A 210 -54.54 7.73 -10.07
C SER A 210 -53.85 8.11 -11.38
N THR A 211 -52.52 8.14 -11.36
CA THR A 211 -51.65 8.46 -12.49
C THR A 211 -51.13 7.19 -13.12
N ILE A 212 -51.23 7.11 -14.45
CA ILE A 212 -50.46 6.19 -15.29
C ILE A 212 -48.99 6.64 -15.14
N ILE A 213 -48.33 6.19 -14.07
CA ILE A 213 -46.88 6.21 -14.00
C ILE A 213 -46.45 5.01 -14.86
N ASP A 214 -45.48 5.20 -15.75
CA ASP A 214 -45.06 4.18 -16.71
C ASP A 214 -44.52 2.90 -16.04
N GLU A 215 -44.29 2.91 -14.72
CA GLU A 215 -43.90 1.75 -13.94
C GLU A 215 -44.77 1.59 -12.67
N PRO A 216 -45.27 0.37 -12.39
CA PRO A 216 -46.00 0.09 -11.15
C PRO A 216 -45.06 0.22 -9.94
N LEU A 217 -45.54 0.82 -8.85
CA LEU A 217 -44.77 0.98 -7.59
C LEU A 217 -44.22 -0.35 -7.07
N PHE A 218 -44.96 -1.44 -7.29
CA PHE A 218 -44.56 -2.82 -6.98
C PHE A 218 -45.04 -3.78 -8.06
N VAL A 219 -44.13 -4.58 -8.60
CA VAL A 219 -44.43 -5.60 -9.62
C VAL A 219 -44.96 -6.85 -8.94
N GLY A 220 -46.27 -7.09 -9.05
CA GLY A 220 -46.88 -8.28 -8.46
C GLY A 220 -48.24 -8.63 -9.06
N PRO A 221 -48.83 -9.74 -8.59
CA PRO A 221 -50.08 -10.28 -9.12
C PRO A 221 -51.32 -9.49 -8.69
N PHE A 222 -51.20 -8.66 -7.65
CA PHE A 222 -52.32 -7.86 -7.15
C PHE A 222 -52.39 -6.51 -7.85
N ARG A 223 -53.61 -5.98 -7.97
CA ARG A 223 -53.84 -4.67 -8.56
C ARG A 223 -53.42 -3.55 -7.60
N GLU A 224 -53.59 -3.80 -6.30
CA GLU A 224 -53.30 -2.85 -5.25
C GLU A 224 -51.82 -2.96 -4.82
N PRO A 225 -51.06 -1.86 -4.84
CA PRO A 225 -49.64 -1.86 -4.50
C PRO A 225 -49.37 -2.27 -3.05
N TYR A 226 -50.33 -2.04 -2.14
CA TYR A 226 -50.25 -2.46 -0.74
C TYR A 226 -50.06 -3.98 -0.60
N TYR A 227 -50.84 -4.79 -1.31
CA TYR A 227 -50.71 -6.25 -1.23
C TYR A 227 -49.46 -6.77 -1.95
N ASN A 228 -49.02 -6.12 -3.03
CA ASN A 228 -47.75 -6.44 -3.67
C ASN A 228 -46.57 -6.12 -2.74
N LEU A 229 -46.61 -5.00 -2.01
CA LEU A 229 -45.62 -4.67 -0.97
C LEU A 229 -45.55 -5.76 0.12
N VAL A 230 -46.70 -6.15 0.67
CA VAL A 230 -46.76 -7.22 1.68
C VAL A 230 -46.23 -8.54 1.12
N LEU A 231 -46.55 -8.88 -0.13
CA LEU A 231 -46.03 -10.06 -0.81
C LEU A 231 -44.51 -10.01 -0.94
N HIS A 232 -43.93 -8.89 -1.40
CA HIS A 232 -42.48 -8.73 -1.53
C HIS A 232 -41.77 -8.91 -0.19
N LEU A 233 -42.24 -8.23 0.88
CA LEU A 233 -41.65 -8.36 2.21
C LEU A 233 -41.72 -9.80 2.74
N ILE A 234 -42.82 -10.50 2.48
CA ILE A 234 -42.97 -11.91 2.85
C ILE A 234 -42.04 -12.80 2.02
N ASN A 235 -41.95 -12.63 0.71
CA ASN A 235 -41.04 -13.40 -0.15
C ASN A 235 -39.58 -13.22 0.25
N LEU A 236 -39.18 -12.00 0.62
CA LEU A 236 -37.86 -11.71 1.15
C LEU A 236 -37.65 -12.30 2.55
N GLY A 237 -38.70 -12.71 3.27
CA GLY A 237 -38.62 -13.17 4.65
C GLY A 237 -38.43 -12.05 5.68
N GLN A 238 -38.67 -10.78 5.28
CA GLN A 238 -38.69 -9.62 6.17
C GLN A 238 -40.02 -9.53 6.92
N LEU A 239 -40.33 -10.56 7.70
CA LEU A 239 -41.63 -10.71 8.38
C LEU A 239 -41.91 -9.62 9.42
N SER A 240 -40.88 -9.04 10.04
CA SER A 240 -41.04 -7.90 10.96
C SER A 240 -41.55 -6.67 10.22
N ASN A 241 -40.96 -6.35 9.06
CA ASN A 241 -41.38 -5.24 8.20
C ASN A 241 -42.77 -5.51 7.60
N ALA A 242 -43.03 -6.75 7.17
CA ALA A 242 -44.35 -7.16 6.67
C ALA A 242 -45.43 -6.96 7.73
N TRP A 243 -45.16 -7.33 8.99
CA TRP A 243 -46.08 -7.07 10.09
C TRP A 243 -46.27 -5.57 10.32
N GLY A 244 -45.19 -4.77 10.29
CA GLY A 244 -45.27 -3.31 10.39
C GLY A 244 -46.13 -2.65 9.31
N VAL A 245 -46.17 -3.22 8.10
CA VAL A 245 -47.09 -2.79 7.03
C VAL A 245 -48.52 -3.27 7.28
N LEU A 246 -48.70 -4.49 7.79
CA LEU A 246 -50.02 -5.06 8.10
C LEU A 246 -50.74 -4.33 9.24
N THR A 247 -50.01 -3.80 10.23
CA THR A 247 -50.61 -2.99 11.30
C THR A 247 -51.24 -1.70 10.78
N ARG A 248 -50.83 -1.21 9.60
CA ARG A 248 -51.44 -0.04 8.94
C ARG A 248 -52.77 -0.37 8.24
N HIS A 249 -53.09 -1.65 8.03
CA HIS A 249 -54.37 -2.05 7.43
C HIS A 249 -55.54 -1.57 8.30
N SER A 250 -56.56 -0.95 7.69
CA SER A 250 -57.70 -0.41 8.44
C SER A 250 -58.44 -1.45 9.31
N SER A 251 -58.45 -2.73 8.91
CA SER A 251 -59.06 -3.81 9.67
C SER A 251 -58.20 -4.30 10.83
N CYS A 252 -56.87 -4.29 10.68
CA CYS A 252 -55.93 -4.61 11.76
C CYS A 252 -55.98 -3.50 12.83
N ARG A 253 -55.94 -2.23 12.43
CA ARG A 253 -56.09 -1.08 13.34
C ARG A 253 -57.37 -1.16 14.17
N ARG A 254 -58.49 -1.54 13.53
CA ARG A 254 -59.77 -1.71 14.23
C ARG A 254 -59.71 -2.84 15.26
N ALA A 255 -59.09 -3.97 14.91
CA ALA A 255 -58.91 -5.08 15.85
C ALA A 255 -58.02 -4.70 17.05
N GLU A 256 -56.98 -3.91 16.83
CA GLU A 256 -56.14 -3.37 17.91
C GLU A 256 -56.91 -2.39 18.80
N GLU A 257 -57.71 -1.49 18.22
CA GLU A 257 -58.59 -0.59 18.97
C GLU A 257 -59.64 -1.35 19.79
N GLU A 258 -60.23 -2.41 19.25
CA GLU A 258 -61.16 -3.32 19.97
C GLU A 258 -60.48 -3.96 21.19
N ALA A 259 -59.25 -4.46 21.01
CA ALA A 259 -58.45 -5.04 22.08
C ALA A 259 -58.07 -4.03 23.17
N LEU A 260 -57.65 -2.81 22.79
CA LEU A 260 -57.31 -1.74 23.73
C LEU A 260 -58.50 -1.25 24.56
N ARG A 261 -59.71 -1.29 23.98
CA ARG A 261 -60.95 -0.95 24.69
C ARG A 261 -61.43 -2.06 25.62
N GLY A 262 -60.80 -3.23 25.61
CA GLY A 262 -61.22 -4.41 26.37
C GLY A 262 -62.53 -5.01 25.87
N GLU A 263 -62.91 -4.76 24.61
CA GLU A 263 -64.06 -5.38 23.98
C GLU A 263 -63.74 -6.85 23.62
N ALA A 264 -64.77 -7.68 23.45
CA ALA A 264 -64.56 -9.06 23.00
C ALA A 264 -63.96 -9.04 21.59
N ILE A 265 -62.74 -9.56 21.45
CA ILE A 265 -61.99 -9.57 20.19
C ILE A 265 -62.86 -10.24 19.11
N SER A 266 -63.10 -9.52 18.01
CA SER A 266 -63.82 -10.06 16.87
C SER A 266 -63.09 -11.28 16.28
N LYS A 267 -63.80 -12.17 15.58
CA LYS A 267 -63.16 -13.32 14.89
C LYS A 267 -62.09 -12.87 13.88
N GLU A 268 -62.23 -11.67 13.33
CA GLU A 268 -61.20 -11.04 12.50
C GLU A 268 -59.99 -10.61 13.33
N GLY A 269 -60.21 -10.00 14.50
CA GLY A 269 -59.14 -9.65 15.44
C GLY A 269 -58.38 -10.84 16.01
N GLU A 270 -59.07 -11.97 16.24
CA GLU A 270 -58.43 -13.25 16.57
C GLU A 270 -57.55 -13.73 15.40
N GLY A 271 -58.04 -13.60 14.16
CA GLY A 271 -57.28 -13.89 12.95
C GLY A 271 -56.02 -13.04 12.78
N TRP A 272 -56.10 -11.73 13.07
CA TRP A 272 -54.96 -10.81 13.03
C TRP A 272 -53.92 -11.12 14.11
N SER A 273 -54.38 -11.41 15.33
CA SER A 273 -53.51 -11.76 16.46
C SER A 273 -52.77 -13.08 16.20
N LEU A 274 -53.44 -14.04 15.57
CA LEU A 274 -52.83 -15.30 15.16
C LEU A 274 -51.85 -15.13 13.99
N LEU A 275 -52.18 -14.29 13.01
CA LEU A 275 -51.26 -13.97 11.92
C LEU A 275 -49.99 -13.29 12.44
N ARG A 276 -50.12 -12.35 13.40
CA ARG A 276 -48.99 -11.77 14.13
C ARG A 276 -48.12 -12.85 14.77
N ALA A 277 -48.74 -13.78 15.51
CA ALA A 277 -48.03 -14.86 16.16
C ALA A 277 -47.27 -15.74 15.16
N ILE A 278 -47.89 -16.08 14.03
CA ILE A 278 -47.27 -16.90 12.97
C ILE A 278 -46.07 -16.18 12.36
N LEU A 279 -46.20 -14.90 12.00
CA LEU A 279 -45.14 -14.13 11.35
C LEU A 279 -43.96 -13.88 12.29
N LEU A 280 -44.23 -13.43 13.52
CA LEU A 280 -43.18 -13.03 14.47
C LEU A 280 -42.52 -14.20 15.21
N SER A 281 -43.08 -15.42 15.14
CA SER A 281 -42.47 -16.64 15.68
C SER A 281 -41.70 -17.45 14.64
N ALA A 282 -41.73 -17.07 13.36
CA ALA A 282 -41.14 -17.86 12.29
C ALA A 282 -39.63 -18.10 12.51
N PRO A 283 -39.16 -19.37 12.55
CA PRO A 283 -37.76 -19.73 12.71
C PRO A 283 -37.08 -19.76 11.34
N LEU A 284 -36.98 -18.60 10.68
CA LEU A 284 -36.49 -18.52 9.29
C LEU A 284 -34.96 -18.51 9.22
N PRO A 285 -34.35 -19.17 8.21
CA PRO A 285 -32.94 -18.98 7.90
C PRO A 285 -32.70 -17.52 7.47
N GLY A 286 -31.63 -16.91 7.99
CA GLY A 286 -31.29 -15.51 7.74
C GLY A 286 -32.02 -14.49 8.62
N GLY A 287 -32.98 -14.92 9.47
CA GLY A 287 -33.73 -14.02 10.34
C GLY A 287 -34.98 -13.39 9.70
N ARG A 288 -35.65 -12.50 10.44
CA ARG A 288 -36.99 -11.95 10.09
C ARG A 288 -36.99 -10.48 9.66
N GLY A 289 -35.84 -9.84 9.59
CA GLY A 289 -35.73 -8.44 9.19
C GLY A 289 -34.28 -7.98 9.10
N GLU A 290 -34.08 -6.72 8.74
CA GLU A 290 -32.77 -6.12 8.50
C GLU A 290 -31.87 -6.10 9.75
N GLU A 291 -32.47 -5.98 10.94
CA GLU A 291 -31.75 -6.10 12.21
C GLU A 291 -31.02 -7.44 12.33
N ASP A 292 -31.59 -8.52 11.79
CA ASP A 292 -30.99 -9.86 11.79
C ASP A 292 -29.96 -10.06 10.66
N ASP A 293 -29.95 -9.17 9.65
CA ASP A 293 -28.99 -9.18 8.54
C ASP A 293 -27.68 -8.46 8.93
N SER A 294 -27.71 -7.60 9.96
CA SER A 294 -26.56 -6.81 10.46
C SER A 294 -25.37 -7.64 10.96
N GLY A 295 -25.58 -8.92 11.32
CA GLY A 295 -24.56 -9.77 11.91
C GLY A 295 -23.41 -10.22 11.00
N LEU A 296 -23.48 -9.92 9.69
CA LEU A 296 -22.42 -10.24 8.73
C LEU A 296 -21.44 -9.09 8.53
N VAL A 297 -21.85 -7.85 8.81
CA VAL A 297 -20.94 -6.71 8.92
C VAL A 297 -20.42 -6.81 10.34
N GLY A 298 -19.22 -7.37 10.53
CA GLY A 298 -18.73 -7.69 11.86
C GLY A 298 -18.44 -6.44 12.68
N GLU A 299 -19.44 -5.66 13.07
CA GLU A 299 -19.32 -4.64 14.09
C GLU A 299 -18.99 -5.34 15.40
N ASP A 300 -17.99 -4.81 16.10
CA ASP A 300 -17.67 -5.24 17.45
C ASP A 300 -18.86 -4.83 18.34
N GLU A 301 -19.84 -5.73 18.50
CA GLU A 301 -21.06 -5.53 19.30
C GLU A 301 -20.77 -5.22 20.79
N GLU A 302 -19.49 -5.19 21.20
CA GLU A 302 -19.05 -4.75 22.53
C GLU A 302 -19.29 -3.25 22.79
N ASP A 303 -19.40 -2.42 21.74
CA ASP A 303 -19.56 -0.95 21.87
C ASP A 303 -20.99 -0.42 21.66
N ARG A 304 -21.98 -1.27 21.32
CA ARG A 304 -23.38 -0.84 21.28
C ARG A 304 -23.92 -0.75 22.71
N ASP A 305 -23.98 0.47 23.24
CA ASP A 305 -24.63 0.79 24.52
C ASP A 305 -26.10 0.35 24.44
N ASP A 306 -26.45 -0.73 25.17
CA ASP A 306 -27.74 -1.44 25.22
C ASP A 306 -28.87 -0.58 25.84
N GLY A 307 -28.98 0.69 25.46
CA GLY A 307 -29.94 1.66 25.99
C GLY A 307 -31.38 1.47 25.50
N GLU A 308 -31.62 0.58 24.53
CA GLU A 308 -32.98 0.28 24.06
C GLU A 308 -33.60 -0.84 24.89
N GLU A 309 -34.46 -0.42 25.83
CA GLU A 309 -35.49 -1.26 26.43
C GLU A 309 -36.33 -1.89 25.31
N VAL A 310 -35.99 -3.13 24.93
CA VAL A 310 -36.83 -3.95 24.03
C VAL A 310 -38.24 -3.96 24.64
N ASP A 311 -39.23 -3.42 23.93
CA ASP A 311 -40.65 -3.42 24.35
C ASP A 311 -41.09 -4.83 24.77
N LEU A 312 -41.12 -5.08 26.08
CA LEU A 312 -41.42 -6.37 26.71
C LEU A 312 -42.91 -6.73 26.68
N GLU A 313 -43.77 -5.81 26.24
CA GLU A 313 -45.23 -6.02 26.15
C GLU A 313 -45.64 -6.94 24.98
N ALA A 314 -44.71 -7.31 24.08
CA ALA A 314 -44.99 -8.19 22.95
C ALA A 314 -44.88 -9.71 23.25
N ASN A 315 -44.61 -10.11 24.50
CA ASN A 315 -44.36 -11.52 24.85
C ASN A 315 -45.61 -12.40 25.00
N ASP A 316 -46.82 -11.83 25.09
CA ASP A 316 -48.03 -12.60 25.45
C ASP A 316 -48.68 -13.37 24.28
N LEU A 317 -48.18 -13.25 23.05
CA LEU A 317 -48.83 -13.83 21.86
C LEU A 317 -47.85 -14.52 20.89
N LEU A 318 -46.81 -15.17 21.42
CA LEU A 318 -45.95 -16.04 20.61
C LEU A 318 -46.54 -17.45 20.49
N MET A 319 -46.22 -18.15 19.41
CA MET A 319 -46.61 -19.55 19.30
C MET A 319 -45.96 -20.38 20.42
N PRO A 320 -46.75 -21.20 21.15
CA PRO A 320 -46.28 -21.87 22.37
C PRO A 320 -45.13 -22.88 22.14
N GLU A 321 -44.92 -23.33 20.90
CA GLU A 321 -43.90 -24.34 20.54
C GLU A 321 -42.66 -23.74 19.88
N VAL A 322 -42.63 -22.43 19.60
CA VAL A 322 -41.56 -21.81 18.79
C VAL A 322 -41.06 -20.53 19.45
N PRO A 323 -39.90 -20.59 20.16
CA PRO A 323 -39.28 -19.40 20.74
C PRO A 323 -39.00 -18.31 19.70
N ARG A 324 -39.12 -17.04 20.07
CA ARG A 324 -38.83 -15.90 19.18
C ARG A 324 -37.40 -15.93 18.64
N SER A 325 -36.44 -16.41 19.41
CA SER A 325 -35.03 -16.55 19.01
C SER A 325 -34.70 -17.84 18.26
N SER A 326 -35.70 -18.61 17.81
CA SER A 326 -35.47 -19.87 17.07
C SER A 326 -34.79 -19.67 15.71
N TYR A 327 -34.79 -18.47 15.15
CA TYR A 327 -34.01 -18.16 13.94
C TYR A 327 -32.50 -18.33 14.16
N CYS A 328 -32.00 -18.15 15.39
CA CYS A 328 -30.59 -18.38 15.75
C CYS A 328 -30.16 -19.84 15.58
N LEU A 329 -31.10 -20.78 15.49
CA LEU A 329 -30.80 -22.19 15.22
C LEU A 329 -30.19 -22.41 13.83
N TRP A 330 -30.31 -21.42 12.92
CA TRP A 330 -29.71 -21.45 11.59
C TRP A 330 -28.29 -20.88 11.55
N GLU A 331 -27.75 -20.38 12.66
CA GLU A 331 -26.40 -19.81 12.70
C GLU A 331 -25.35 -20.89 12.93
N ALA A 332 -24.23 -20.84 12.19
CA ALA A 332 -23.07 -21.72 12.43
C ALA A 332 -22.52 -21.53 13.85
N HIS A 333 -22.52 -20.28 14.33
CA HIS A 333 -22.08 -19.88 15.66
C HIS A 333 -23.09 -18.89 16.25
N PRO A 334 -24.04 -19.35 17.08
CA PRO A 334 -24.96 -18.44 17.76
C PRO A 334 -24.14 -17.43 18.58
N LYS A 335 -24.27 -16.13 18.26
CA LYS A 335 -23.44 -15.04 18.78
C LYS A 335 -23.36 -15.05 20.32
N ALA A 336 -22.24 -14.62 20.88
CA ALA A 336 -22.10 -14.39 22.32
C ALA A 336 -23.17 -13.42 22.86
N ALA A 337 -23.54 -12.39 22.09
CA ALA A 337 -24.66 -11.49 22.40
C ALA A 337 -26.02 -12.20 22.39
N ASN A 338 -26.25 -13.17 21.50
CA ASN A 338 -27.46 -13.98 21.49
C ASN A 338 -27.51 -14.95 22.68
N LEU A 339 -26.36 -15.52 23.07
CA LEU A 339 -26.22 -16.31 24.29
C LEU A 339 -26.49 -15.45 25.54
N GLN A 340 -25.93 -14.23 25.60
CA GLN A 340 -26.21 -13.28 26.67
C GLN A 340 -27.67 -12.81 26.67
N ARG A 341 -28.28 -12.55 25.51
CA ARG A 341 -29.69 -12.15 25.39
C ARG A 341 -30.62 -13.29 25.84
N ALA A 342 -30.30 -14.54 25.48
CA ALA A 342 -31.00 -15.72 25.98
C ALA A 342 -30.81 -15.92 27.49
N GLU A 343 -29.61 -15.67 28.02
CA GLU A 343 -29.31 -15.74 29.46
C GLU A 343 -30.01 -14.62 30.25
N ARG A 344 -30.09 -13.40 29.70
CA ARG A 344 -30.87 -12.28 30.26
C ARG A 344 -32.37 -12.63 30.30
N LEU A 345 -32.92 -13.20 29.22
CA LEU A 345 -34.31 -13.69 29.18
C LEU A 345 -34.54 -14.77 30.26
N ARG A 346 -33.63 -15.74 30.38
CA ARG A 346 -33.68 -16.77 31.43
C ARG A 346 -33.68 -16.19 32.84
N ASN A 347 -32.79 -15.23 33.11
CA ASN A 347 -32.68 -14.56 34.40
C ASN A 347 -33.92 -13.69 34.72
N LYS A 348 -34.59 -13.14 33.70
CA LYS A 348 -35.86 -12.42 33.86
C LYS A 348 -37.05 -13.37 34.12
N CYS A 349 -37.12 -14.53 33.45
CA CYS A 349 -38.14 -15.56 33.73
C CYS A 349 -38.05 -16.07 35.18
N LEU A 350 -36.82 -16.26 35.68
CA LEU A 350 -36.54 -16.56 37.09
C LEU A 350 -37.10 -15.48 38.04
N GLY A 351 -37.02 -14.20 37.67
CA GLY A 351 -37.55 -13.08 38.45
C GLY A 351 -39.08 -12.98 38.48
N LEU A 352 -39.76 -13.54 37.48
CA LEU A 352 -41.23 -13.56 37.38
C LEU A 352 -41.87 -14.77 38.07
N GLY A 353 -41.09 -15.61 38.75
CA GLY A 353 -41.58 -16.80 39.45
C GLY A 353 -42.02 -17.94 38.51
N VAL A 354 -41.64 -17.88 37.24
CA VAL A 354 -41.82 -18.99 36.29
C VAL A 354 -40.66 -19.96 36.52
N ASP A 355 -40.98 -21.17 36.97
CA ASP A 355 -39.98 -22.20 37.30
C ASP A 355 -39.22 -22.63 36.03
N PRO A 356 -37.91 -22.31 35.88
CA PRO A 356 -37.15 -22.63 34.67
C PRO A 356 -36.75 -24.11 34.61
N LEU A 357 -37.12 -24.90 35.62
CA LEU A 357 -36.94 -26.34 35.67
C LEU A 357 -38.07 -27.12 35.01
N ALA A 358 -39.09 -26.45 34.44
CA ALA A 358 -39.86 -27.09 33.38
C ALA A 358 -38.88 -27.39 32.23
N GLU A 359 -38.69 -28.68 31.93
CA GLU A 359 -37.66 -29.28 31.05
C GLU A 359 -37.59 -28.74 29.60
N ASP A 360 -38.34 -27.69 29.24
CA ASP A 360 -38.55 -27.20 27.87
C ASP A 360 -37.86 -25.86 27.52
N VAL A 361 -37.06 -25.26 28.43
CA VAL A 361 -36.18 -24.14 28.02
C VAL A 361 -35.00 -24.73 27.24
N GLN A 362 -35.21 -24.97 25.94
CA GLN A 362 -34.19 -25.48 25.01
C GLN A 362 -32.90 -24.67 25.14
N VAL A 363 -31.87 -25.30 25.70
CA VAL A 363 -30.50 -24.81 25.63
C VAL A 363 -30.13 -24.74 24.16
N TYR A 364 -29.91 -23.52 23.64
CA TYR A 364 -29.41 -23.33 22.28
C TYR A 364 -28.12 -24.15 22.14
N PRO A 365 -28.03 -25.05 21.15
CA PRO A 365 -26.85 -25.88 21.01
C PRO A 365 -25.65 -24.98 20.68
N GLU A 366 -24.52 -25.20 21.36
CA GLU A 366 -23.26 -24.48 21.12
C GLU A 366 -22.72 -24.69 19.69
N VAL A 367 -23.20 -25.73 19.01
CA VAL A 367 -22.84 -26.08 17.64
C VAL A 367 -24.13 -26.21 16.83
N TYR A 368 -24.13 -25.63 15.64
CA TYR A 368 -25.21 -25.78 14.67
C TYR A 368 -25.62 -27.25 14.48
N SER A 369 -26.94 -27.50 14.48
CA SER A 369 -27.51 -28.81 14.22
C SER A 369 -28.73 -28.68 13.31
N GLU A 370 -28.54 -29.04 12.05
CA GLU A 370 -29.56 -28.94 10.99
C GLU A 370 -30.89 -29.60 11.36
N ASN A 371 -30.85 -30.81 11.92
CA ASN A 371 -32.07 -31.54 12.33
C ASN A 371 -32.90 -30.76 13.36
N VAL A 372 -32.25 -30.02 14.26
CA VAL A 372 -32.94 -29.25 15.31
C VAL A 372 -33.63 -28.04 14.67
N ALA A 373 -32.92 -27.31 13.81
CA ALA A 373 -33.47 -26.17 13.08
C ALA A 373 -34.66 -26.59 12.18
N LEU A 374 -34.52 -27.68 11.42
CA LEU A 374 -35.57 -28.22 10.57
C LEU A 374 -36.79 -28.70 11.37
N ASN A 375 -36.59 -29.38 12.51
CA ASN A 375 -37.70 -29.83 13.34
C ASN A 375 -38.54 -28.66 13.87
N VAL A 376 -37.88 -27.59 14.32
CA VAL A 376 -38.56 -26.37 14.80
C VAL A 376 -39.26 -25.65 13.63
N PHE A 377 -38.62 -25.57 12.47
CA PHE A 377 -39.24 -25.02 11.26
C PHE A 377 -40.48 -25.79 10.81
N TYR A 378 -40.42 -27.12 10.75
CA TYR A 378 -41.58 -27.93 10.37
C TYR A 378 -42.69 -27.93 11.43
N ALA A 379 -42.34 -27.80 12.71
CA ALA A 379 -43.33 -27.59 13.77
C ALA A 379 -44.06 -26.26 13.56
N TRP A 380 -43.32 -25.16 13.35
CA TRP A 380 -43.88 -23.86 13.00
C TRP A 380 -44.79 -23.94 11.78
N GLN A 381 -44.31 -24.51 10.66
CA GLN A 381 -45.05 -24.58 9.42
C GLN A 381 -46.32 -25.46 9.53
N ARG A 382 -46.26 -26.54 10.32
CA ARG A 382 -47.43 -27.40 10.58
C ARG A 382 -48.50 -26.64 11.36
N THR A 383 -48.10 -25.89 12.38
CA THR A 383 -49.03 -25.10 13.18
C THR A 383 -49.61 -23.95 12.35
N ALA A 384 -48.78 -23.20 11.62
CA ALA A 384 -49.22 -22.20 10.65
C ALA A 384 -50.25 -22.79 9.67
N LYS A 385 -49.96 -23.94 9.06
CA LYS A 385 -50.88 -24.64 8.16
C LYS A 385 -52.21 -25.00 8.83
N SER A 386 -52.18 -25.46 10.08
CA SER A 386 -53.42 -25.83 10.81
C SER A 386 -54.34 -24.64 11.09
N HIS A 387 -53.76 -23.44 11.20
CA HIS A 387 -54.47 -22.19 11.45
C HIS A 387 -54.92 -21.47 10.19
N MET A 388 -54.19 -21.64 9.08
CA MET A 388 -54.36 -20.91 7.83
C MET A 388 -55.14 -21.70 6.76
N VAL A 389 -55.07 -23.04 6.77
CA VAL A 389 -55.71 -23.88 5.75
C VAL A 389 -56.95 -24.57 6.34
N PRO A 390 -58.10 -24.59 5.63
CA PRO A 390 -59.29 -25.28 6.09
C PRO A 390 -59.06 -26.78 6.31
N ASN A 391 -59.14 -27.21 7.56
CA ASN A 391 -59.25 -28.63 7.91
C ASN A 391 -60.70 -29.10 7.79
N ARG A 392 -60.90 -30.29 7.19
CA ARG A 392 -62.25 -30.85 6.89
C ARG A 392 -63.17 -31.07 8.11
N ILE A 393 -62.67 -30.92 9.33
CA ILE A 393 -63.35 -31.34 10.58
C ILE A 393 -63.48 -30.20 11.60
N GLY A 394 -62.78 -29.07 11.44
CA GLY A 394 -62.87 -27.91 12.32
C GLY A 394 -62.55 -26.64 11.55
N GLY A 395 -63.35 -25.59 11.73
CA GLY A 395 -63.06 -24.27 11.14
C GLY A 395 -61.66 -23.81 11.53
N TYR A 396 -60.98 -23.12 10.63
CA TYR A 396 -59.63 -22.60 10.87
C TYR A 396 -59.72 -21.15 11.35
N GLN A 397 -58.84 -20.77 12.27
CA GLN A 397 -58.95 -19.53 13.06
C GLN A 397 -58.73 -18.27 12.22
N CYS A 398 -57.91 -18.33 11.16
CA CYS A 398 -57.78 -17.22 10.19
C CYS A 398 -58.93 -17.15 9.16
N GLY A 399 -59.92 -18.06 9.20
CA GLY A 399 -60.91 -18.18 8.12
C GLY A 399 -61.85 -16.99 7.98
N ALA A 400 -62.21 -16.34 9.08
CA ALA A 400 -62.99 -15.11 9.03
C ALA A 400 -62.21 -13.97 8.34
N LEU A 401 -60.90 -13.89 8.63
CA LEU A 401 -59.99 -12.91 8.04
C LEU A 401 -59.80 -13.16 6.54
N PHE A 402 -59.47 -14.39 6.15
CA PHE A 402 -59.20 -14.76 4.74
C PHE A 402 -60.45 -14.71 3.85
N THR A 403 -61.63 -15.00 4.40
CA THR A 403 -62.89 -14.82 3.65
C THR A 403 -63.11 -13.36 3.26
N ARG A 404 -62.68 -12.41 4.11
CA ARG A 404 -62.80 -10.98 3.86
C ARG A 404 -61.64 -10.43 3.04
N LEU A 405 -60.44 -10.95 3.23
CA LEU A 405 -59.18 -10.53 2.60
C LEU A 405 -58.55 -11.70 1.83
N PRO A 406 -59.11 -12.08 0.66
CA PRO A 406 -58.62 -13.23 -0.11
C PRO A 406 -57.20 -13.02 -0.66
N GLN A 407 -56.76 -11.78 -0.85
CA GLN A 407 -55.37 -11.45 -1.20
C GLN A 407 -54.42 -11.91 -0.09
N LEU A 408 -54.80 -11.70 1.17
CA LEU A 408 -53.99 -12.10 2.31
C LEU A 408 -53.86 -13.62 2.40
N GLU A 409 -54.92 -14.37 2.09
CA GLU A 409 -54.89 -15.85 2.00
C GLU A 409 -53.85 -16.32 0.97
N GLN A 410 -53.82 -15.70 -0.21
CA GLN A 410 -52.86 -16.03 -1.26
C GLN A 410 -51.43 -15.73 -0.81
N ILE A 411 -51.17 -14.53 -0.29
CA ILE A 411 -49.85 -14.13 0.21
C ILE A 411 -49.38 -15.06 1.33
N CYS A 412 -50.28 -15.37 2.27
CA CYS A 412 -50.07 -16.31 3.35
C CYS A 412 -49.75 -17.73 2.87
N GLY A 413 -50.19 -18.11 1.67
CA GLY A 413 -49.81 -19.35 1.01
C GLY A 413 -48.29 -19.49 0.83
N VAL A 414 -47.57 -18.38 0.67
CA VAL A 414 -46.10 -18.36 0.54
C VAL A 414 -45.41 -18.92 1.78
N LEU A 415 -45.90 -18.61 2.98
CA LEU A 415 -45.36 -19.13 4.25
C LEU A 415 -45.41 -20.68 4.32
N LEU A 416 -46.31 -21.28 3.54
CA LEU A 416 -46.50 -22.73 3.44
C LEU A 416 -45.74 -23.35 2.26
N GLY A 417 -44.85 -22.60 1.61
CA GLY A 417 -44.04 -23.03 0.48
C GLY A 417 -44.76 -22.96 -0.88
N HIS A 418 -45.88 -22.24 -0.99
CA HIS A 418 -46.47 -21.98 -2.31
C HIS A 418 -45.71 -20.83 -2.98
N THR A 419 -45.21 -21.05 -4.19
CA THR A 419 -44.54 -20.01 -4.95
C THR A 419 -45.56 -19.14 -5.66
N ILE A 420 -45.56 -17.85 -5.36
CA ILE A 420 -46.24 -16.83 -6.16
C ILE A 420 -45.16 -16.13 -6.98
N SER A 421 -45.27 -16.19 -8.31
CA SER A 421 -44.33 -15.51 -9.20
C SER A 421 -44.43 -13.99 -9.02
N SER A 422 -43.39 -13.37 -8.49
CA SER A 422 -43.23 -11.92 -8.42
C SER A 422 -41.81 -11.51 -8.78
N GLY A 423 -41.71 -10.37 -9.48
CA GLY A 423 -40.50 -9.56 -9.66
C GLY A 423 -39.27 -10.28 -10.20
N ASP A 424 -38.32 -10.53 -9.29
CA ASP A 424 -36.91 -10.79 -9.57
C ASP A 424 -36.48 -12.23 -9.20
N TRP A 425 -35.42 -12.72 -9.86
CA TRP A 425 -34.89 -14.06 -9.63
C TRP A 425 -34.37 -14.24 -8.18
N ALA A 426 -33.80 -13.19 -7.59
CA ALA A 426 -33.28 -13.23 -6.22
C ALA A 426 -34.41 -13.36 -5.21
N GLU A 427 -35.52 -12.64 -5.40
CA GLU A 427 -36.72 -12.73 -4.56
C GLU A 427 -37.33 -14.14 -4.62
N MET A 428 -37.46 -14.71 -5.82
CA MET A 428 -37.97 -16.09 -5.98
C MET A 428 -37.05 -17.12 -5.34
N LEU A 429 -35.73 -16.95 -5.46
CA LEU A 429 -34.75 -17.82 -4.81
C LEU A 429 -34.85 -17.70 -3.28
N ILE A 430 -34.91 -16.49 -2.72
CA ILE A 430 -35.07 -16.28 -1.27
C ILE A 430 -36.36 -16.94 -0.79
N SER A 431 -37.50 -16.72 -1.45
CA SER A 431 -38.78 -17.31 -1.06
C SER A 431 -38.72 -18.85 -1.05
N GLU A 432 -38.05 -19.45 -2.03
CA GLU A 432 -37.81 -20.90 -2.04
C GLU A 432 -36.93 -21.34 -0.86
N LEU A 433 -35.79 -20.68 -0.64
CA LEU A 433 -34.85 -21.01 0.42
C LEU A 433 -35.47 -20.80 1.81
N VAL A 434 -36.30 -19.79 2.00
CA VAL A 434 -36.90 -19.47 3.30
C VAL A 434 -38.04 -20.43 3.65
N TYR A 435 -38.98 -20.67 2.73
CA TYR A 435 -40.25 -21.36 3.06
C TYR A 435 -40.37 -22.78 2.51
N SER A 436 -39.66 -23.09 1.42
CA SER A 436 -39.79 -24.38 0.73
C SER A 436 -38.64 -25.33 1.06
N ARG A 437 -37.41 -24.82 1.09
CA ARG A 437 -36.17 -25.60 1.23
C ARG A 437 -35.13 -24.86 2.09
N PRO A 438 -35.39 -24.72 3.41
CA PRO A 438 -34.49 -24.02 4.33
C PRO A 438 -33.17 -24.75 4.63
N SER A 439 -33.09 -26.03 4.26
CA SER A 439 -31.81 -26.72 4.13
C SER A 439 -31.72 -27.35 2.75
N ILE A 440 -30.73 -26.91 1.97
CA ILE A 440 -30.48 -27.34 0.60
C ILE A 440 -28.97 -27.45 0.41
N ASN A 441 -28.54 -28.44 -0.38
CA ASN A 441 -27.13 -28.60 -0.69
C ASN A 441 -26.61 -27.33 -1.40
N PRO A 442 -25.44 -26.78 -1.03
CA PRO A 442 -24.90 -25.59 -1.66
C PRO A 442 -24.78 -25.68 -3.19
N ALA A 443 -24.46 -26.86 -3.73
CA ALA A 443 -24.41 -27.07 -5.18
C ALA A 443 -25.80 -26.94 -5.84
N ASP A 444 -26.86 -27.36 -5.12
CA ASP A 444 -28.23 -27.22 -5.60
C ASP A 444 -28.71 -25.76 -5.55
N ILE A 445 -28.22 -24.94 -4.62
CA ILE A 445 -28.55 -23.49 -4.57
C ILE A 445 -28.18 -22.82 -5.89
N ALA A 446 -26.97 -23.07 -6.41
CA ALA A 446 -26.53 -22.52 -7.69
C ALA A 446 -27.43 -22.96 -8.86
N ILE A 447 -27.85 -24.23 -8.87
CA ILE A 447 -28.78 -24.76 -9.88
C ILE A 447 -30.13 -24.06 -9.79
N ARG A 448 -30.66 -23.85 -8.58
CA ARG A 448 -31.93 -23.15 -8.37
C ARG A 448 -31.85 -21.68 -8.76
N ALA A 449 -30.76 -20.99 -8.40
CA ALA A 449 -30.49 -19.62 -8.83
C ALA A 449 -30.52 -19.51 -10.36
N ARG A 450 -29.83 -20.42 -11.07
CA ARG A 450 -29.83 -20.46 -12.54
C ARG A 450 -31.24 -20.68 -13.13
N VAL A 451 -32.03 -21.57 -12.54
CA VAL A 451 -33.41 -21.82 -12.98
C VAL A 451 -34.27 -20.56 -12.84
N HIS A 452 -34.16 -19.85 -11.71
CA HIS A 452 -34.89 -18.61 -11.47
C HIS A 452 -34.42 -17.48 -12.40
N MET A 453 -33.11 -17.29 -12.57
CA MET A 453 -32.52 -16.32 -13.51
C MET A 453 -33.04 -16.55 -14.94
N THR A 454 -33.02 -17.81 -15.40
CA THR A 454 -33.54 -18.18 -16.73
C THR A 454 -35.04 -17.90 -16.85
N SER A 455 -35.80 -18.16 -15.78
CA SER A 455 -37.25 -17.94 -15.76
C SER A 455 -37.63 -16.46 -15.79
N CYS A 456 -36.77 -15.59 -15.25
CA CYS A 456 -36.90 -14.12 -15.32
C CYS A 456 -36.32 -13.51 -16.60
N GLY A 457 -35.75 -14.32 -17.52
CA GLY A 457 -35.18 -13.82 -18.77
C GLY A 457 -33.83 -13.11 -18.63
N VAL A 458 -33.11 -13.33 -17.52
CA VAL A 458 -31.72 -12.86 -17.35
C VAL A 458 -30.84 -13.62 -18.34
N VAL A 459 -30.17 -12.90 -19.24
CA VAL A 459 -29.31 -13.47 -20.29
C VAL A 459 -27.92 -13.77 -19.71
N ASP A 460 -27.28 -14.83 -20.19
CA ASP A 460 -25.88 -15.17 -19.85
C ASP A 460 -24.91 -14.03 -20.27
N GLY A 461 -24.68 -13.08 -19.37
CA GLY A 461 -23.71 -12.00 -19.52
C GLY A 461 -23.96 -10.86 -18.56
N GLY A 462 -23.12 -10.70 -17.52
CA GLY A 462 -23.29 -9.66 -16.50
C GLY A 462 -22.77 -10.06 -15.12
N GLN A 463 -23.20 -9.34 -14.09
CA GLN A 463 -22.86 -9.58 -12.68
C GLN A 463 -23.45 -10.91 -12.18
N GLU A 464 -24.62 -11.29 -12.68
CA GLU A 464 -25.37 -12.51 -12.33
C GLU A 464 -24.61 -13.78 -12.73
N SER A 465 -23.89 -13.73 -13.86
CA SER A 465 -22.99 -14.82 -14.27
C SER A 465 -21.85 -15.02 -13.27
N MET A 466 -21.35 -13.94 -12.65
CA MET A 466 -20.31 -14.02 -11.62
C MET A 466 -20.86 -14.61 -10.33
N VAL A 467 -22.06 -14.18 -9.91
CA VAL A 467 -22.77 -14.72 -8.73
C VAL A 467 -22.91 -16.24 -8.86
N LEU A 468 -23.38 -16.73 -10.02
CA LEU A 468 -23.49 -18.16 -10.28
C LEU A 468 -22.15 -18.88 -10.19
N LYS A 469 -21.09 -18.34 -10.81
CA LYS A 469 -19.74 -18.94 -10.75
C LYS A 469 -19.19 -19.03 -9.34
N VAL A 470 -19.46 -18.04 -8.48
CA VAL A 470 -19.08 -18.11 -7.05
C VAL A 470 -19.87 -19.21 -6.33
N MET A 471 -21.20 -19.25 -6.52
CA MET A 471 -22.07 -20.27 -5.91
C MET A 471 -21.71 -21.70 -6.36
N GLU A 472 -21.24 -21.86 -7.60
CA GLU A 472 -20.73 -23.13 -8.16
C GLU A 472 -19.34 -23.53 -7.63
N GLY A 473 -18.67 -22.65 -6.89
CA GLY A 473 -17.31 -22.86 -6.42
C GLY A 473 -16.23 -22.64 -7.49
N ASN A 474 -16.57 -22.05 -8.65
CA ASN A 474 -15.63 -21.76 -9.73
C ASN A 474 -14.88 -20.44 -9.52
N ALA A 475 -14.10 -20.47 -8.46
CA ALA A 475 -13.12 -19.50 -8.04
C ALA A 475 -12.29 -18.84 -9.18
N ALA A 476 -11.85 -19.61 -10.18
CA ALA A 476 -10.91 -19.12 -11.20
C ALA A 476 -11.59 -18.15 -12.18
N GLU A 477 -12.82 -18.48 -12.54
CA GLU A 477 -13.59 -17.69 -13.49
C GLU A 477 -14.17 -16.42 -12.86
N VAL A 478 -14.43 -16.43 -11.55
CA VAL A 478 -14.81 -15.25 -10.76
C VAL A 478 -13.68 -14.23 -10.76
N ILE A 479 -12.45 -14.69 -10.50
CA ILE A 479 -11.23 -13.87 -10.57
C ILE A 479 -11.12 -13.24 -11.96
N SER A 480 -11.17 -14.06 -13.02
CA SER A 480 -11.08 -13.57 -14.40
C SER A 480 -12.20 -12.60 -14.77
N SER A 481 -13.40 -12.76 -14.20
CA SER A 481 -14.53 -11.88 -14.50
C SER A 481 -14.39 -10.57 -13.73
N MET A 482 -14.03 -10.57 -12.44
CA MET A 482 -13.81 -9.33 -11.66
C MET A 482 -12.72 -8.44 -12.26
N PHE A 483 -11.76 -9.03 -12.98
CA PHE A 483 -10.78 -8.28 -13.75
C PHE A 483 -11.42 -7.37 -14.81
N SER A 484 -12.39 -7.89 -15.56
CA SER A 484 -13.04 -7.13 -16.63
C SER A 484 -13.88 -5.94 -16.14
N PHE A 485 -14.28 -5.93 -14.86
CA PHE A 485 -15.09 -4.86 -14.28
C PHE A 485 -14.23 -3.75 -13.62
N GLY A 486 -12.98 -4.01 -13.23
CA GLY A 486 -12.14 -3.07 -12.48
C GLY A 486 -11.41 -1.98 -13.29
N GLY A 487 -11.92 -1.61 -14.47
CA GLY A 487 -11.17 -0.94 -15.53
C GLY A 487 -10.84 0.55 -15.40
N ALA A 488 -11.36 1.30 -14.42
CA ALA A 488 -11.14 2.76 -14.41
C ALA A 488 -10.95 3.41 -13.03
N SER A 489 -11.35 2.76 -11.95
CA SER A 489 -11.17 3.27 -10.59
C SER A 489 -10.92 2.12 -9.63
N GLY A 490 -9.90 2.27 -8.80
CA GLY A 490 -9.64 1.27 -7.78
C GLY A 490 -8.77 0.10 -8.20
N ALA A 491 -8.07 0.08 -9.34
CA ALA A 491 -7.10 -0.99 -9.67
C ALA A 491 -6.00 -1.23 -8.60
N ALA A 492 -5.84 -0.35 -7.61
CA ALA A 492 -5.01 -0.57 -6.43
C ALA A 492 -5.65 -1.50 -5.37
N LEU A 493 -6.98 -1.41 -5.17
CA LEU A 493 -7.73 -2.05 -4.09
C LEU A 493 -7.91 -3.56 -4.28
N PRO A 494 -8.35 -4.05 -5.45
CA PRO A 494 -8.33 -5.46 -5.79
C PRO A 494 -6.94 -6.03 -5.95
N ALA A 495 -5.86 -5.26 -5.78
CA ALA A 495 -4.51 -5.62 -6.20
C ALA A 495 -3.50 -5.63 -5.01
N VAL A 496 -3.79 -4.88 -3.95
CA VAL A 496 -3.07 -4.87 -2.65
C VAL A 496 -3.16 -6.19 -1.86
N LEU A 497 -3.99 -7.12 -2.30
CA LEU A 497 -4.44 -8.23 -1.48
C LEU A 497 -3.78 -9.53 -1.87
N VAL A 498 -2.44 -9.57 -1.88
CA VAL A 498 -1.64 -10.76 -2.23
C VAL A 498 -0.87 -11.36 -1.06
N ARG A 499 -1.12 -12.67 -0.85
CA ARG A 499 -0.45 -13.74 -0.07
C ARG A 499 0.33 -13.42 1.23
N SER A 500 0.24 -14.34 2.20
CA SER A 500 1.41 -14.84 2.95
C SER A 500 1.50 -16.37 2.96
N LYS A 501 2.54 -16.93 2.32
CA LYS A 501 2.99 -18.28 2.69
C LYS A 501 3.63 -18.19 4.08
N SER A 502 3.02 -18.81 5.10
CA SER A 502 3.79 -19.25 6.27
C SER A 502 4.32 -20.64 6.00
N ARG A 503 5.56 -20.85 6.42
CA ARG A 503 6.32 -22.09 6.41
C ARG A 503 5.47 -23.27 6.93
N SER A 504 4.98 -24.09 6.03
CA SER A 504 5.10 -25.54 6.20
C SER A 504 5.51 -26.10 4.84
N GLY A 505 6.68 -26.73 4.82
CA GLY A 505 7.07 -27.53 3.68
C GLY A 505 6.15 -28.73 3.67
N ASP A 506 5.36 -28.88 2.61
CA ASP A 506 5.15 -30.18 2.04
C ASP A 506 4.96 -30.05 0.52
N PHE A 507 5.67 -30.96 -0.13
CA PHE A 507 5.83 -31.20 -1.55
C PHE A 507 4.48 -31.33 -2.26
N PHE A 508 4.21 -30.53 -3.30
CA PHE A 508 3.42 -30.96 -4.47
C PHE A 508 3.76 -30.09 -5.68
N MET A 509 4.74 -30.57 -6.46
CA MET A 509 4.90 -30.27 -7.88
C MET A 509 3.99 -31.26 -8.61
N TYR A 510 2.94 -30.83 -9.31
CA TYR A 510 2.52 -31.40 -10.59
C TYR A 510 1.47 -30.52 -11.28
N GLN A 511 1.73 -30.32 -12.58
CA GLN A 511 0.79 -30.08 -13.68
C GLN A 511 0.39 -28.63 -14.02
N THR A 512 1.37 -27.93 -14.59
CA THR A 512 1.22 -26.96 -15.68
C THR A 512 0.83 -27.68 -16.97
N ASP A 513 -0.31 -27.30 -17.58
CA ASP A 513 -0.53 -27.25 -19.04
C ASP A 513 -2.00 -26.89 -19.32
N LEU A 514 -2.38 -25.63 -19.11
CA LEU A 514 -3.40 -24.90 -19.88
C LEU A 514 -3.48 -23.46 -19.36
N VAL A 515 -3.81 -22.52 -20.24
CA VAL A 515 -3.94 -21.06 -20.00
C VAL A 515 -2.62 -20.29 -20.11
N CYS A 516 -2.06 -20.30 -21.32
CA CYS A 516 -1.18 -19.25 -21.82
C CYS A 516 -2.00 -18.43 -22.84
N GLY A 517 -2.41 -17.21 -22.47
CA GLY A 517 -2.96 -16.26 -23.44
C GLY A 517 -4.20 -15.46 -23.03
N CYS A 518 -4.29 -14.92 -21.81
CA CYS A 518 -5.20 -13.81 -21.50
C CYS A 518 -4.52 -12.92 -20.44
N ASN A 519 -4.37 -11.62 -20.69
CA ASN A 519 -3.73 -10.64 -19.79
C ASN A 519 -4.51 -10.51 -18.47
N LEU A 520 -3.79 -10.35 -17.35
CA LEU A 520 -4.14 -10.84 -16.01
C LEU A 520 -4.15 -9.72 -14.95
N GLN A 521 -5.27 -9.39 -14.29
CA GLN A 521 -5.26 -8.64 -13.01
C GLN A 521 -6.47 -8.99 -12.11
N THR A 522 -6.29 -9.61 -10.94
CA THR A 522 -7.30 -9.67 -9.83
C THR A 522 -6.71 -10.35 -8.60
N SER A 523 -6.48 -9.62 -7.50
CA SER A 523 -5.84 -10.16 -6.29
C SER A 523 -6.80 -10.55 -5.16
N LEU A 524 -7.99 -9.95 -5.06
CA LEU A 524 -8.77 -10.07 -3.83
C LEU A 524 -9.30 -11.49 -3.57
N ILE A 525 -10.04 -12.07 -4.51
CA ILE A 525 -10.62 -13.40 -4.39
C ILE A 525 -9.55 -14.49 -4.60
N SER A 526 -8.63 -14.28 -5.54
CA SER A 526 -7.46 -15.14 -5.79
C SER A 526 -6.70 -15.48 -4.53
N ASN A 527 -6.53 -14.51 -3.62
CA ASN A 527 -5.76 -14.74 -2.41
C ASN A 527 -6.57 -15.33 -1.27
N LEU A 528 -7.87 -15.03 -1.13
CA LEU A 528 -8.74 -15.79 -0.21
C LEU A 528 -8.81 -17.27 -0.59
N LEU A 529 -8.77 -17.58 -1.88
CA LEU A 529 -8.76 -18.94 -2.42
C LEU A 529 -7.40 -19.63 -2.33
N ILE A 530 -6.30 -18.89 -2.51
CA ILE A 530 -4.95 -19.42 -2.28
C ILE A 530 -4.71 -19.62 -0.77
N ASP A 531 -5.15 -18.69 0.08
CA ASP A 531 -4.98 -18.73 1.55
C ASP A 531 -5.83 -19.84 2.19
N SER A 532 -6.99 -20.14 1.61
CA SER A 532 -7.80 -21.31 1.98
C SER A 532 -7.28 -22.64 1.45
N GLY A 533 -6.25 -22.63 0.59
CA GLY A 533 -5.69 -23.82 -0.03
C GLY A 533 -6.51 -24.40 -1.19
N VAL A 534 -7.46 -23.64 -1.74
CA VAL A 534 -8.32 -24.03 -2.88
C VAL A 534 -7.54 -23.97 -4.21
N MET A 535 -6.53 -23.10 -4.34
CA MET A 535 -5.72 -22.94 -5.55
C MET A 535 -4.21 -22.97 -5.33
N ALA A 536 -3.48 -23.54 -6.29
CA ALA A 536 -2.01 -23.53 -6.34
C ALA A 536 -1.50 -23.10 -7.73
N LEU A 537 -1.32 -21.79 -7.95
CA LEU A 537 -0.77 -21.24 -9.21
C LEU A 537 0.28 -20.15 -8.94
N PRO A 538 1.58 -20.49 -8.81
CA PRO A 538 2.62 -19.52 -8.42
C PRO A 538 2.95 -18.47 -9.49
N VAL A 539 2.69 -18.75 -10.78
CA VAL A 539 2.97 -17.80 -11.88
C VAL A 539 1.93 -16.69 -11.92
N LEU A 540 0.65 -17.04 -11.75
CA LEU A 540 -0.47 -16.10 -11.77
C LEU A 540 -0.36 -15.06 -10.65
N GLU A 541 0.08 -15.48 -9.47
CA GLU A 541 0.24 -14.62 -8.30
C GLU A 541 1.26 -13.49 -8.50
N THR A 542 2.39 -13.79 -9.13
CA THR A 542 3.43 -12.79 -9.40
C THR A 542 2.94 -11.75 -10.41
N GLU A 543 2.24 -12.16 -11.47
CA GLU A 543 1.68 -11.21 -12.45
C GLU A 543 0.65 -10.27 -11.82
N ILE A 544 -0.21 -10.82 -10.96
CA ILE A 544 -1.21 -10.03 -10.23
C ILE A 544 -0.53 -9.00 -9.32
N LEU A 545 0.53 -9.38 -8.60
CA LEU A 545 1.31 -8.48 -7.75
C LEU A 545 1.98 -7.34 -8.51
N LEU A 546 2.57 -7.66 -9.67
CA LEU A 546 3.27 -6.66 -10.46
C LEU A 546 2.28 -5.68 -11.09
N SER A 547 1.18 -6.19 -11.66
CA SER A 547 0.09 -5.35 -12.17
C SER A 547 -0.53 -4.48 -11.08
N ALA A 548 -0.68 -5.02 -9.87
CA ALA A 548 -1.15 -4.27 -8.72
C ALA A 548 -0.24 -3.10 -8.36
N ALA A 549 1.06 -3.37 -8.28
CA ALA A 549 2.06 -2.36 -7.98
C ALA A 549 2.07 -1.27 -9.07
N GLU A 550 2.02 -1.66 -10.35
CA GLU A 550 1.93 -0.72 -11.48
C GLU A 550 0.68 0.14 -11.42
N ALA A 551 -0.48 -0.45 -11.13
CA ALA A 551 -1.74 0.28 -10.95
C ALA A 551 -1.66 1.29 -9.81
N ILE A 552 -1.13 0.90 -8.65
CA ILE A 552 -0.90 1.80 -7.50
C ILE A 552 0.01 2.96 -7.92
N LEU A 553 1.15 2.67 -8.55
CA LEU A 553 2.10 3.70 -8.99
C LEU A 553 1.45 4.69 -9.95
N SER A 554 0.65 4.19 -10.89
CA SER A 554 -0.09 5.01 -11.84
C SER A 554 -1.13 5.90 -11.15
N SER A 555 -2.03 5.33 -10.34
CA SER A 555 -3.13 6.06 -9.70
C SER A 555 -2.66 7.18 -8.76
N PHE A 556 -1.55 6.97 -8.04
CA PHE A 556 -0.99 7.96 -7.11
C PHE A 556 -0.11 9.01 -7.81
N SER A 557 0.43 8.71 -8.99
CA SER A 557 1.23 9.67 -9.77
C SER A 557 0.42 10.90 -10.21
N ILE A 558 -0.85 10.71 -10.56
CA ILE A 558 -1.73 11.73 -11.13
C ILE A 558 -2.09 12.82 -10.11
N ARG A 559 -2.15 12.48 -8.81
CA ARG A 559 -2.56 13.40 -7.73
C ARG A 559 -1.38 14.03 -6.97
N GLY A 560 -0.15 13.88 -7.45
CA GLY A 560 1.03 14.39 -6.74
C GLY A 560 1.33 13.66 -5.42
N GLN A 561 0.70 12.51 -5.17
CA GLN A 561 0.92 11.64 -4.00
C GLN A 561 1.82 10.45 -4.35
N ALA A 562 2.75 10.64 -5.28
CA ALA A 562 3.62 9.58 -5.79
C ALA A 562 4.48 8.93 -4.70
N ASP A 563 4.76 9.64 -3.59
CA ASP A 563 5.47 9.08 -2.43
C ASP A 563 4.64 8.01 -1.70
N VAL A 564 3.32 8.24 -1.57
CA VAL A 564 2.38 7.28 -0.98
C VAL A 564 2.24 6.08 -1.92
N GLY A 565 2.09 6.33 -3.22
CA GLY A 565 2.03 5.27 -4.24
C GLY A 565 3.25 4.35 -4.21
N VAL A 566 4.46 4.92 -4.23
CA VAL A 566 5.72 4.15 -4.18
C VAL A 566 5.83 3.35 -2.89
N ARG A 567 5.57 3.96 -1.72
CA ARG A 567 5.59 3.23 -0.44
C ARG A 567 4.58 2.10 -0.41
N THR A 568 3.39 2.33 -0.92
CA THR A 568 2.29 1.35 -0.98
C THR A 568 2.64 0.19 -1.91
N ALA A 569 3.17 0.46 -3.10
CA ALA A 569 3.62 -0.56 -4.05
C ALA A 569 4.79 -1.38 -3.51
N VAL A 570 5.79 -0.75 -2.91
CA VAL A 570 6.92 -1.48 -2.30
C VAL A 570 6.45 -2.30 -1.10
N ARG A 571 5.57 -1.77 -0.24
CA ARG A 571 4.97 -2.50 0.90
C ARG A 571 4.11 -3.68 0.44
N LEU A 572 3.49 -3.59 -0.73
CA LEU A 572 2.78 -4.70 -1.36
C LEU A 572 3.75 -5.80 -1.82
N LEU A 573 4.85 -5.43 -2.48
CA LEU A 573 5.77 -6.38 -3.13
C LEU A 573 6.79 -7.04 -2.17
N LEU A 574 7.25 -6.31 -1.14
CA LEU A 574 8.32 -6.77 -0.24
C LEU A 574 8.07 -8.16 0.39
N PRO A 575 6.87 -8.48 0.93
CA PRO A 575 6.60 -9.80 1.52
C PRO A 575 6.75 -10.97 0.56
N HIS A 576 6.77 -10.70 -0.75
CA HIS A 576 6.88 -11.67 -1.84
C HIS A 576 8.28 -11.74 -2.46
N SER A 577 9.18 -10.91 -1.96
CA SER A 577 10.60 -10.96 -2.26
C SER A 577 11.46 -11.76 -1.26
N PRO A 578 10.98 -12.65 -0.35
CA PRO A 578 11.86 -13.24 0.63
C PRO A 578 12.88 -14.17 -0.04
N PRO A 579 14.12 -14.22 0.46
CA PRO A 579 15.13 -15.12 -0.05
C PRO A 579 14.70 -16.58 0.09
N LYS A 580 14.59 -17.31 -1.02
CA LYS A 580 14.54 -18.76 -1.03
C LYS A 580 15.99 -19.27 -1.04
N ARG A 581 16.46 -19.85 0.08
CA ARG A 581 17.74 -20.56 0.08
C ARG A 581 17.58 -21.85 -0.73
N ILE A 582 18.26 -21.93 -1.88
CA ILE A 582 18.38 -23.14 -2.68
C ILE A 582 19.83 -23.58 -2.58
N GLY A 583 20.14 -24.41 -1.57
CA GLY A 583 21.53 -24.75 -1.22
C GLY A 583 22.21 -23.59 -0.47
N GLU A 584 23.42 -23.21 -0.91
CA GLU A 584 24.17 -22.06 -0.39
C GLU A 584 23.77 -20.74 -1.06
N GLU A 585 23.09 -20.79 -2.22
CA GLU A 585 22.64 -19.60 -2.93
C GLU A 585 21.27 -19.11 -2.41
N ILE A 586 21.19 -17.79 -2.26
CA ILE A 586 19.97 -17.08 -1.92
C ILE A 586 19.30 -16.63 -3.23
N CYS A 587 18.18 -17.26 -3.59
CA CYS A 587 17.40 -16.89 -4.77
C CYS A 587 16.18 -16.05 -4.37
N TYR A 588 16.07 -14.86 -4.96
CA TYR A 588 14.89 -14.01 -4.88
C TYR A 588 13.94 -14.32 -6.03
N GLU A 589 12.65 -14.00 -5.91
CA GLU A 589 11.78 -13.94 -7.09
C GLU A 589 12.25 -12.73 -7.94
N PRO A 590 12.95 -12.96 -9.07
CA PRO A 590 13.81 -11.94 -9.66
C PRO A 590 13.01 -10.78 -10.26
N ARG A 591 11.75 -11.03 -10.65
CA ARG A 591 10.85 -10.03 -11.22
C ARG A 591 10.32 -9.07 -10.17
N ILE A 592 9.93 -9.57 -9.00
CA ILE A 592 9.46 -8.74 -7.89
C ILE A 592 10.60 -7.85 -7.39
N ALA A 593 11.79 -8.41 -7.20
CA ALA A 593 12.96 -7.64 -6.82
C ALA A 593 13.37 -6.59 -7.88
N ALA A 594 13.19 -6.90 -9.18
CA ALA A 594 13.44 -5.96 -10.26
C ALA A 594 12.46 -4.78 -10.25
N ILE A 595 11.15 -5.04 -10.07
CA ILE A 595 10.15 -3.96 -10.00
C ILE A 595 10.33 -3.11 -8.73
N ILE A 596 10.66 -3.70 -7.58
CA ILE A 596 11.03 -2.93 -6.39
C ILE A 596 12.25 -2.04 -6.68
N TYR A 597 13.30 -2.61 -7.30
CA TYR A 597 14.50 -1.87 -7.68
C TYR A 597 14.16 -0.70 -8.61
N GLU A 598 13.39 -0.94 -9.67
CA GLU A 598 13.01 0.07 -10.65
C GLU A 598 12.18 1.18 -10.00
N THR A 599 11.19 0.79 -9.20
CA THR A 599 10.31 1.73 -8.48
C THR A 599 11.10 2.65 -7.54
N ILE A 600 12.06 2.11 -6.79
CA ILE A 600 12.88 2.90 -5.86
C ILE A 600 13.94 3.73 -6.59
N SER A 601 14.61 3.15 -7.59
CA SER A 601 15.74 3.79 -8.28
C SER A 601 15.29 4.97 -9.15
N HIS A 602 14.07 4.93 -9.70
CA HIS A 602 13.50 6.05 -10.44
C HIS A 602 12.83 7.09 -9.54
N ARG A 603 12.78 6.88 -8.22
CA ARG A 603 12.19 7.85 -7.29
C ARG A 603 13.19 8.92 -6.89
N PHE A 604 12.80 10.18 -7.09
CA PHE A 604 13.48 11.35 -6.55
C PHE A 604 12.73 11.86 -5.31
N PRO A 605 13.06 11.35 -4.09
CA PRO A 605 12.38 11.75 -2.86
C PRO A 605 12.49 13.26 -2.60
N GLN A 606 11.36 13.88 -2.29
CA GLN A 606 11.28 15.33 -2.07
C GLN A 606 11.77 15.71 -0.67
N SER A 607 11.62 14.81 0.31
CA SER A 607 11.98 15.04 1.71
C SER A 607 12.93 13.97 2.27
N ASP A 608 13.65 14.33 3.34
CA ASP A 608 14.48 13.37 4.07
C ASP A 608 13.61 12.27 4.73
N ALA A 609 12.40 12.63 5.18
CA ALA A 609 11.46 11.69 5.79
C ALA A 609 10.93 10.64 4.80
N GLU A 610 10.65 11.04 3.56
CA GLU A 610 10.25 10.11 2.49
C GLU A 610 11.34 9.08 2.20
N ALA A 611 12.59 9.54 2.02
CA ALA A 611 13.71 8.66 1.75
C ALA A 611 14.00 7.71 2.93
N LEU A 612 13.93 8.20 4.18
CA LEU A 612 14.07 7.35 5.37
C LEU A 612 12.94 6.33 5.48
N GLY A 613 11.70 6.72 5.17
CA GLY A 613 10.56 5.81 5.16
C GLY A 613 10.75 4.64 4.19
N LEU A 614 11.28 4.90 2.99
CA LEU A 614 11.57 3.86 1.99
C LEU A 614 12.75 2.97 2.40
N LEU A 615 13.82 3.54 2.97
CA LEU A 615 14.95 2.76 3.49
C LEU A 615 14.50 1.80 4.60
N ASN A 616 13.74 2.30 5.58
CA ASN A 616 13.26 1.50 6.70
C ASN A 616 12.33 0.37 6.25
N LEU A 617 11.51 0.62 5.23
CA LEU A 617 10.65 -0.40 4.64
C LEU A 617 11.46 -1.56 4.04
N CYS A 618 12.63 -1.27 3.46
CA CYS A 618 13.49 -2.25 2.78
C CYS A 618 14.52 -2.92 3.71
N GLU A 619 14.70 -2.40 4.93
CA GLU A 619 15.76 -2.79 5.86
C GLU A 619 15.76 -4.30 6.17
N GLU A 620 14.59 -4.88 6.43
CA GLU A 620 14.48 -6.33 6.70
C GLU A 620 14.97 -7.16 5.51
N MET A 621 14.68 -6.72 4.28
CA MET A 621 15.08 -7.43 3.07
C MET A 621 16.56 -7.29 2.75
N ILE A 622 17.16 -6.13 3.06
CA ILE A 622 18.60 -5.90 2.98
C ILE A 622 19.33 -6.80 3.98
N ASN A 623 18.87 -6.82 5.24
CA ASN A 623 19.41 -7.69 6.30
C ASN A 623 19.32 -9.18 5.97
N ARG A 624 18.34 -9.56 5.15
CA ARG A 624 18.15 -10.92 4.65
C ARG A 624 19.01 -11.24 3.41
N GLY A 625 19.79 -10.28 2.90
CA GLY A 625 20.79 -10.49 1.85
C GLY A 625 20.40 -10.02 0.44
N SER A 626 19.40 -9.14 0.30
CA SER A 626 18.87 -8.77 -1.02
C SER A 626 19.72 -7.72 -1.73
N ALA A 627 20.63 -8.19 -2.60
CA ALA A 627 21.55 -7.33 -3.35
C ALA A 627 20.84 -6.24 -4.17
N ARG A 628 19.84 -6.63 -4.98
CA ARG A 628 19.10 -5.68 -5.84
C ARG A 628 18.37 -4.62 -5.02
N ILE A 629 17.78 -4.98 -3.88
CA ILE A 629 17.09 -4.00 -3.04
C ILE A 629 18.10 -3.07 -2.37
N ALA A 630 19.26 -3.59 -1.94
CA ALA A 630 20.35 -2.77 -1.41
C ALA A 630 20.86 -1.76 -2.44
N ASP A 631 21.08 -2.17 -3.70
CA ASP A 631 21.50 -1.28 -4.79
C ASP A 631 20.47 -0.15 -5.05
N ALA A 632 19.18 -0.47 -4.99
CA ALA A 632 18.11 0.52 -5.14
C ALA A 632 18.12 1.54 -3.98
N CYS A 633 18.29 1.05 -2.76
CA CYS A 633 18.38 1.88 -1.56
C CYS A 633 19.65 2.73 -1.53
N GLU A 634 20.78 2.24 -2.03
CA GLU A 634 21.98 3.04 -2.25
C GLU A 634 21.71 4.17 -3.26
N SER A 635 21.08 3.85 -4.39
CA SER A 635 20.71 4.83 -5.42
C SER A 635 19.80 5.92 -4.85
N LEU A 636 18.83 5.55 -4.00
CA LEU A 636 17.96 6.48 -3.29
C LEU A 636 18.75 7.42 -2.37
N ALA A 637 19.68 6.87 -1.59
CA ALA A 637 20.54 7.65 -0.69
C ALA A 637 21.46 8.60 -1.47
N PHE A 638 22.05 8.13 -2.57
CA PHE A 638 22.86 8.93 -3.48
C PHE A 638 22.07 10.10 -4.10
N CYS A 639 20.85 9.86 -4.56
CA CYS A 639 19.96 10.91 -5.07
C CYS A 639 19.70 12.00 -4.03
N ARG A 640 19.45 11.65 -2.76
CA ARG A 640 19.32 12.65 -1.68
C ARG A 640 20.63 13.37 -1.38
N ALA A 641 21.75 12.67 -1.38
CA ALA A 641 23.06 13.27 -1.15
C ALA A 641 23.36 14.34 -2.22
N THR A 642 23.16 14.03 -3.50
CA THR A 642 23.37 14.99 -4.61
C THR A 642 22.45 16.21 -4.53
N GLN A 643 21.21 16.05 -4.06
CA GLN A 643 20.30 17.17 -3.81
C GLN A 643 20.77 18.08 -2.65
N HIS A 644 21.32 17.50 -1.58
CA HIS A 644 21.91 18.30 -0.50
C HIS A 644 23.23 18.96 -0.92
N ALA A 645 24.00 18.30 -1.79
CA ALA A 645 25.19 18.89 -2.39
C ALA A 645 24.85 20.12 -3.24
N SER A 646 23.79 20.07 -4.06
CA SER A 646 23.35 21.21 -4.89
C SER A 646 22.85 22.39 -4.06
N THR A 647 22.29 22.14 -2.88
CA THR A 647 21.89 23.17 -1.90
C THR A 647 23.00 23.61 -0.95
N ARG A 648 24.23 23.10 -1.14
CA ARG A 648 25.42 23.36 -0.31
C ARG A 648 25.28 22.94 1.16
N ASN A 649 24.40 21.99 1.47
CA ASN A 649 24.27 21.42 2.81
C ASN A 649 25.18 20.19 2.96
N VAL A 650 26.44 20.44 3.30
CA VAL A 650 27.49 19.40 3.35
C VAL A 650 27.19 18.36 4.44
N SER A 651 26.74 18.76 5.63
CA SER A 651 26.42 17.81 6.71
C SER A 651 25.34 16.81 6.31
N LYS A 652 24.27 17.28 5.65
CA LYS A 652 23.21 16.39 5.17
C LYS A 652 23.65 15.54 3.99
N CYS A 653 24.46 16.10 3.08
CA CYS A 653 25.07 15.32 1.99
C CYS A 653 25.86 14.14 2.56
N MET A 654 26.72 14.40 3.55
CA MET A 654 27.51 13.37 4.23
C MET A 654 26.63 12.32 4.89
N TYR A 655 25.62 12.72 5.66
CA TYR A 655 24.68 11.79 6.29
C TYR A 655 24.09 10.78 5.27
N TRP A 656 23.65 11.27 4.11
CA TRP A 656 23.04 10.42 3.08
C TRP A 656 24.07 9.53 2.36
N LEU A 657 25.28 10.03 2.09
CA LEU A 657 26.36 9.20 1.56
C LEU A 657 26.72 8.06 2.52
N MET A 658 26.86 8.37 3.81
CA MET A 658 27.16 7.39 4.85
C MET A 658 26.06 6.34 4.95
N ARG A 659 24.78 6.76 4.94
CA ARG A 659 23.65 5.82 4.97
C ARG A 659 23.62 4.89 3.75
N GLY A 660 23.97 5.39 2.55
CA GLY A 660 24.09 4.55 1.36
C GLY A 660 25.21 3.52 1.46
N ILE A 661 26.38 3.92 1.99
CA ILE A 661 27.48 2.98 2.26
C ILE A 661 27.05 1.94 3.29
N GLU A 662 26.31 2.34 4.34
CA GLU A 662 25.88 1.45 5.42
C GLU A 662 25.00 0.32 4.87
N VAL A 663 24.00 0.68 4.06
CA VAL A 663 23.11 -0.26 3.36
C VAL A 663 23.91 -1.31 2.57
N MET A 664 24.95 -0.88 1.85
CA MET A 664 25.79 -1.80 1.08
C MET A 664 26.70 -2.66 1.97
N THR A 665 27.25 -2.10 3.05
CA THR A 665 28.15 -2.84 3.95
C THR A 665 27.46 -4.00 4.68
N VAL A 666 26.16 -3.89 4.97
CA VAL A 666 25.36 -4.97 5.57
C VAL A 666 25.32 -6.21 4.67
N TRP A 667 25.33 -6.03 3.34
CA TRP A 667 25.20 -7.11 2.38
C TRP A 667 26.54 -7.76 1.98
N LEU A 668 27.59 -6.96 1.78
CA LEU A 668 28.84 -7.48 1.21
C LEU A 668 29.76 -8.15 2.23
N PRO A 669 30.33 -9.34 1.90
CA PRO A 669 31.47 -9.89 2.62
C PRO A 669 32.63 -8.89 2.66
N GLU A 670 33.42 -8.89 3.74
CA GLU A 670 34.51 -7.92 3.96
C GLU A 670 35.48 -7.82 2.78
N ASP A 671 35.75 -8.94 2.11
CA ASP A 671 36.65 -9.02 0.95
C ASP A 671 36.16 -8.22 -0.27
N TYR A 672 34.84 -8.13 -0.45
CA TYR A 672 34.22 -7.42 -1.58
C TYR A 672 33.91 -5.95 -1.28
N ARG A 673 33.85 -5.56 -0.01
CA ARG A 673 33.66 -4.16 0.41
C ARG A 673 34.77 -3.24 -0.09
N ARG A 674 35.98 -3.78 -0.26
CA ARG A 674 37.16 -3.01 -0.73
C ARG A 674 37.27 -2.90 -2.24
N SER A 675 36.75 -3.88 -3.00
CA SER A 675 36.94 -3.93 -4.47
C SER A 675 35.81 -3.31 -5.28
N LEU A 676 34.58 -3.31 -4.75
CA LEU A 676 33.41 -2.79 -5.45
C LEU A 676 33.21 -1.33 -5.04
N GLY A 677 33.65 -0.41 -5.89
CA GLY A 677 33.38 1.01 -5.72
C GLY A 677 31.90 1.30 -5.98
N PHE A 678 31.10 1.32 -4.92
CA PHE A 678 29.69 1.73 -4.99
C PHE A 678 29.57 3.26 -5.20
N ALA A 679 28.42 3.73 -5.68
CA ALA A 679 28.22 5.12 -6.07
C ALA A 679 28.40 6.10 -4.89
N CYS A 680 27.83 5.78 -3.73
CA CYS A 680 27.97 6.59 -2.52
C CYS A 680 29.42 6.66 -2.05
N ARG A 681 30.16 5.54 -2.11
CA ARG A 681 31.57 5.51 -1.71
C ARG A 681 32.45 6.34 -2.64
N ARG A 682 32.33 6.14 -3.96
CA ARG A 682 33.07 6.94 -4.95
C ARG A 682 32.81 8.44 -4.81
N HIS A 683 31.57 8.81 -4.50
CA HIS A 683 31.23 10.22 -4.31
C HIS A 683 31.75 10.77 -2.99
N LEU A 684 31.77 9.97 -1.93
CA LEU A 684 32.42 10.32 -0.66
C LEU A 684 33.92 10.52 -0.86
N ASP A 685 34.59 9.60 -1.55
CA ASP A 685 36.03 9.67 -1.83
C ASP A 685 36.34 10.95 -2.66
N ALA A 686 35.55 11.22 -3.70
CA ALA A 686 35.66 12.44 -4.49
C ALA A 686 35.40 13.73 -3.68
N LEU A 687 34.43 13.71 -2.75
CA LEU A 687 34.13 14.85 -1.89
C LEU A 687 35.25 15.10 -0.87
N CYS A 688 35.88 14.03 -0.36
CA CYS A 688 37.06 14.14 0.50
C CYS A 688 38.24 14.72 -0.28
N GLU A 689 38.50 14.21 -1.48
CA GLU A 689 39.56 14.73 -2.37
C GLU A 689 39.31 16.21 -2.74
N GLU A 690 38.09 16.59 -3.13
CA GLU A 690 37.74 17.98 -3.48
C GLU A 690 37.85 18.91 -2.26
N SER A 691 37.42 18.45 -1.08
CA SER A 691 37.53 19.24 0.15
C SER A 691 38.99 19.43 0.58
N ALA A 692 39.80 18.38 0.45
CA ALA A 692 41.24 18.44 0.69
C ALA A 692 41.93 19.38 -0.31
N ASP A 693 41.64 19.26 -1.61
CA ASP A 693 42.24 20.12 -2.64
C ASP A 693 41.83 21.59 -2.47
N GLY A 694 40.56 21.84 -2.15
CA GLY A 694 40.04 23.19 -1.91
C GLY A 694 40.71 23.86 -0.73
N LEU A 695 40.80 23.16 0.41
CA LEU A 695 41.49 23.66 1.61
C LEU A 695 42.98 23.87 1.35
N LEU A 696 43.64 22.90 0.72
CA LEU A 696 45.05 22.97 0.37
C LEU A 696 45.36 24.15 -0.58
N SER A 697 44.45 24.44 -1.52
CA SER A 697 44.58 25.60 -2.42
C SER A 697 44.53 26.92 -1.65
N CYS A 698 43.63 27.04 -0.68
CA CYS A 698 43.55 28.21 0.20
C CYS A 698 44.84 28.36 1.03
N LEU A 699 45.32 27.29 1.66
CA LEU A 699 46.56 27.31 2.46
C LEU A 699 47.79 27.69 1.63
N ALA A 700 47.91 27.15 0.42
CA ALA A 700 49.00 27.47 -0.50
C ALA A 700 48.92 28.90 -1.04
N ALA A 701 47.72 29.48 -1.15
CA ALA A 701 47.53 30.89 -1.49
C ALA A 701 47.92 31.80 -0.32
N VAL A 702 47.54 31.45 0.92
CA VAL A 702 47.91 32.20 2.14
C VAL A 702 49.43 32.24 2.28
N SER A 703 50.09 31.12 1.98
CA SER A 703 51.54 31.01 2.02
C SER A 703 52.27 31.91 1.00
N ARG A 704 51.56 32.48 0.01
CA ARG A 704 52.10 33.35 -1.04
C ARG A 704 51.73 34.83 -0.87
N SER A 705 50.68 35.16 -0.12
CA SER A 705 50.18 36.53 -0.05
C SER A 705 51.10 37.43 0.77
N ASN A 706 51.45 38.60 0.21
CA ASN A 706 52.19 39.63 0.92
C ASN A 706 51.22 40.64 1.53
N GLY A 707 50.79 40.43 2.78
CA GLY A 707 50.16 41.44 3.66
C GLY A 707 48.76 41.97 3.30
N ASP A 708 48.56 42.49 2.08
CA ASP A 708 47.38 43.30 1.73
C ASP A 708 46.11 42.45 1.45
N ASP A 709 46.26 41.23 0.94
CA ASP A 709 45.13 40.30 0.66
C ASP A 709 44.87 39.29 1.80
N GLN A 710 45.59 39.42 2.91
CA GLN A 710 45.71 38.34 3.91
C GLN A 710 44.41 38.13 4.71
N GLU A 711 43.63 39.18 4.94
CA GLU A 711 42.37 39.09 5.71
C GLU A 711 41.27 38.32 4.92
N GLU A 712 41.11 38.61 3.63
CA GLU A 712 40.15 37.91 2.76
C GLU A 712 40.55 36.45 2.53
N LEU A 713 41.85 36.19 2.34
CA LEU A 713 42.37 34.82 2.22
C LEU A 713 42.21 34.02 3.53
N THR A 714 42.39 34.66 4.69
CA THR A 714 42.18 33.99 5.99
C THR A 714 40.70 33.64 6.18
N ARG A 715 39.79 34.53 5.78
CA ARG A 715 38.34 34.28 5.84
C ARG A 715 37.92 33.13 4.93
N THR A 716 38.40 33.10 3.68
CA THR A 716 38.11 32.03 2.73
C THR A 716 38.70 30.68 3.18
N THR A 717 39.92 30.70 3.72
CA THR A 717 40.56 29.52 4.34
C THR A 717 39.75 29.01 5.52
N GLY A 718 39.24 29.88 6.40
CA GLY A 718 38.37 29.48 7.52
C GLY A 718 37.07 28.81 7.06
N LEU A 719 36.46 29.28 5.97
CA LEU A 719 35.28 28.62 5.38
C LEU A 719 35.62 27.25 4.78
N ALA A 720 36.75 27.14 4.07
CA ALA A 720 37.23 25.88 3.52
C ALA A 720 37.57 24.86 4.61
N LEU A 721 38.22 25.32 5.70
CA LEU A 721 38.54 24.50 6.86
C LEU A 721 37.27 24.00 7.55
N ASN A 722 36.31 24.88 7.82
CA ASN A 722 35.03 24.47 8.41
C ASN A 722 34.31 23.42 7.55
N ARG A 723 34.33 23.55 6.21
CA ARG A 723 33.75 22.57 5.29
C ARG A 723 34.49 21.23 5.35
N ALA A 724 35.81 21.24 5.26
CA ALA A 724 36.66 20.05 5.32
C ALA A 724 36.53 19.33 6.66
N SER A 725 36.57 20.07 7.77
CA SER A 725 36.35 19.54 9.12
C SER A 725 34.95 18.97 9.29
N THR A 726 33.91 19.57 8.69
CA THR A 726 32.56 19.01 8.73
C THR A 726 32.48 17.64 8.02
N VAL A 727 33.12 17.51 6.85
CA VAL A 727 33.20 16.25 6.11
C VAL A 727 33.96 15.20 6.92
N LEU A 728 35.11 15.57 7.46
CA LEU A 728 35.96 14.68 8.26
C LEU A 728 35.25 14.23 9.54
N GLN A 729 34.65 15.16 10.28
CA GLN A 729 33.95 14.86 11.54
C GLN A 729 32.76 13.92 11.30
N ALA A 730 32.01 14.10 10.22
CA ALA A 730 30.90 13.22 9.87
C ALA A 730 31.34 11.77 9.60
N VAL A 731 32.58 11.56 9.13
CA VAL A 731 33.16 10.22 8.96
C VAL A 731 33.68 9.65 10.28
N LEU A 732 34.23 10.49 11.15
CA LEU A 732 34.82 10.09 12.42
C LEU A 732 33.79 9.82 13.53
N ASP A 733 32.66 10.52 13.54
CA ASP A 733 31.60 10.41 14.55
C ASP A 733 30.77 9.12 14.42
N ASP A 734 30.78 8.46 13.25
CA ASP A 734 30.01 7.25 13.01
C ASP A 734 30.83 6.00 13.36
N ASP A 735 30.71 5.54 14.62
CA ASP A 735 31.42 4.38 15.15
C ASP A 735 31.30 3.12 14.26
N SER A 736 30.14 2.92 13.64
CA SER A 736 29.87 1.75 12.79
C SER A 736 30.65 1.80 11.47
N MET A 737 30.91 3.01 10.98
CA MET A 737 31.54 3.27 9.68
C MET A 737 33.01 3.64 9.79
N THR A 738 33.50 3.95 10.99
CA THR A 738 34.93 4.21 11.19
C THR A 738 35.80 3.03 10.75
N THR A 739 35.38 1.78 10.94
CA THR A 739 36.19 0.61 10.53
C THR A 739 36.35 0.47 9.02
N PRO A 740 35.30 0.53 8.17
CA PRO A 740 35.46 0.47 6.71
C PRO A 740 36.02 1.74 6.06
N LEU A 741 36.01 2.88 6.76
CA LEU A 741 36.49 4.17 6.21
C LEU A 741 37.86 4.61 6.73
N LYS A 742 38.33 4.09 7.88
CA LYS A 742 39.67 4.41 8.42
C LYS A 742 40.81 4.05 7.48
N ASP A 743 40.64 2.97 6.70
CA ASP A 743 41.61 2.54 5.71
C ASP A 743 41.47 3.29 4.36
N SER A 744 40.54 4.25 4.25
CA SER A 744 40.35 5.02 3.01
C SER A 744 41.49 6.00 2.79
N VAL A 745 42.09 5.96 1.59
CA VAL A 745 43.18 6.87 1.20
C VAL A 745 42.70 8.32 1.22
N GLU A 746 41.50 8.58 0.71
CA GLU A 746 40.92 9.92 0.57
C GLU A 746 40.50 10.52 1.91
N VAL A 747 40.02 9.70 2.84
CA VAL A 747 39.69 10.15 4.22
C VAL A 747 40.97 10.44 4.98
N ALA A 748 42.00 9.59 4.87
CA ALA A 748 43.30 9.82 5.49
C ALA A 748 43.98 11.08 4.92
N LEU A 749 43.86 11.32 3.62
CA LEU A 749 44.30 12.56 2.97
C LEU A 749 43.59 13.76 3.58
N LEU A 750 42.25 13.75 3.62
CA LEU A 750 41.47 14.85 4.20
C LEU A 750 41.85 15.13 5.66
N TYR A 751 42.01 14.07 6.46
CA TYR A 751 42.47 14.16 7.85
C TYR A 751 43.79 14.94 7.94
N HIS A 752 44.81 14.53 7.19
CA HIS A 752 46.10 15.21 7.23
C HIS A 752 46.05 16.65 6.73
N ILE A 753 45.23 16.97 5.71
CA ILE A 753 45.08 18.36 5.24
C ILE A 753 44.37 19.24 6.29
N VAL A 754 43.36 18.72 6.99
CA VAL A 754 42.70 19.44 8.09
C VAL A 754 43.68 19.68 9.25
N GLU A 755 44.48 18.67 9.62
CA GLU A 755 45.52 18.83 10.64
C GLU A 755 46.61 19.82 10.22
N ILE A 756 47.01 19.85 8.95
CA ILE A 756 47.92 20.89 8.40
C ILE A 756 47.33 22.27 8.65
N ALA A 757 46.05 22.49 8.35
CA ALA A 757 45.40 23.79 8.54
C ALA A 757 45.32 24.19 10.02
N ASN A 758 44.93 23.25 10.90
CA ASN A 758 44.82 23.48 12.34
C ASN A 758 46.19 23.80 12.96
N GLU A 759 47.21 22.98 12.68
CA GLU A 759 48.56 23.15 13.22
C GLU A 759 49.27 24.37 12.62
N GLN A 760 48.95 24.76 11.38
CA GLN A 760 49.42 26.02 10.79
C GLN A 760 48.81 27.24 11.50
N ALA A 761 47.54 27.18 11.89
CA ALA A 761 46.91 28.24 12.70
C ALA A 761 47.54 28.36 14.10
N GLU A 762 48.00 27.24 14.67
CA GLU A 762 48.75 27.19 15.94
C GLU A 762 50.26 27.53 15.79
N SER A 763 50.74 27.81 14.57
CA SER A 763 52.16 28.04 14.25
C SER A 763 53.07 26.87 14.64
N ASN A 764 52.57 25.63 14.57
CA ASN A 764 53.31 24.43 14.92
C ASN A 764 53.93 23.73 13.70
N ASN A 765 54.95 24.38 13.13
CA ASN A 765 55.58 23.99 11.87
C ASN A 765 56.09 22.53 11.85
N LYS A 766 56.50 21.97 12.99
CA LYS A 766 56.97 20.57 13.08
C LYS A 766 55.87 19.54 12.79
N LYS A 767 54.66 19.77 13.30
CA LYS A 767 53.54 18.85 13.04
C LYS A 767 52.98 19.05 11.64
N VAL A 768 52.91 20.29 11.16
CA VAL A 768 52.57 20.59 9.76
C VAL A 768 53.50 19.83 8.80
N ALA A 769 54.81 19.90 9.04
CA ALA A 769 55.81 19.16 8.28
C ALA A 769 55.58 17.64 8.29
N ALA A 770 55.26 17.06 9.45
CA ALA A 770 54.98 15.62 9.59
C ALA A 770 53.76 15.19 8.77
N HIS A 771 52.68 15.99 8.77
CA HIS A 771 51.49 15.71 7.97
C HIS A 771 51.72 15.87 6.47
N ILE A 772 52.50 16.88 6.03
CA ILE A 772 52.91 17.02 4.63
C ILE A 772 53.68 15.79 4.15
N VAL A 773 54.63 15.30 4.96
CA VAL A 773 55.40 14.10 4.63
C VAL A 773 54.49 12.88 4.55
N SER A 774 53.58 12.70 5.52
CA SER A 774 52.61 11.60 5.52
C SER A 774 51.74 11.57 4.26
N CYS A 775 51.37 12.74 3.73
CA CYS A 775 50.62 12.85 2.47
C CYS A 775 51.42 12.43 1.23
N LEU A 776 52.74 12.64 1.24
CA LEU A 776 53.64 12.47 0.08
C LEU A 776 54.43 11.16 0.12
N GLU A 777 54.49 10.51 1.26
CA GLU A 777 55.16 9.23 1.46
C GLU A 777 54.44 8.11 0.70
N GLU A 778 55.22 7.22 0.07
CA GLU A 778 54.68 6.04 -0.60
C GLU A 778 54.33 4.98 0.43
N GLN A 779 53.05 4.63 0.52
CA GLN A 779 52.59 3.55 1.40
C GLN A 779 52.46 2.25 0.60
N PRO A 780 52.86 1.11 1.17
CA PRO A 780 52.67 -0.19 0.55
C PRO A 780 51.21 -0.61 0.68
N SER A 781 50.39 -0.36 -0.35
CA SER A 781 48.99 -0.84 -0.39
C SER A 781 48.80 -1.77 -1.60
N GLY A 782 48.44 -3.03 -1.33
CA GLY A 782 48.05 -3.98 -2.39
C GLY A 782 49.12 -4.34 -3.44
N GLY A 783 50.41 -4.11 -3.15
CA GLY A 783 51.52 -4.39 -4.07
C GLY A 783 51.88 -3.23 -5.01
N ALA A 784 51.18 -2.09 -4.92
CA ALA A 784 51.57 -0.84 -5.54
C ALA A 784 51.97 0.18 -4.47
N ALA A 785 53.00 0.98 -4.74
CA ALA A 785 53.36 2.11 -3.90
C ALA A 785 52.42 3.28 -4.27
N ILE A 786 51.54 3.66 -3.34
CA ILE A 786 50.55 4.73 -3.56
C ILE A 786 50.80 5.82 -2.51
N THR A 787 50.79 7.08 -2.94
CA THR A 787 50.80 8.24 -2.02
C THR A 787 49.38 8.64 -1.66
N LEU A 788 49.16 9.18 -0.46
CA LEU A 788 47.84 9.69 -0.10
C LEU A 788 47.43 10.88 -0.97
N ALA A 789 48.36 11.79 -1.27
CA ALA A 789 48.09 12.94 -2.14
C ALA A 789 48.08 12.55 -3.62
N ASN A 790 47.16 13.13 -4.39
CA ASN A 790 47.17 13.06 -5.84
C ASN A 790 48.31 13.93 -6.42
N SER A 791 48.82 13.59 -7.60
CA SER A 791 49.87 14.31 -8.32
C SER A 791 49.61 15.83 -8.43
N LYS A 792 48.35 16.22 -8.60
CA LYS A 792 47.90 17.62 -8.68
C LYS A 792 48.08 18.40 -7.36
N MET A 793 48.16 17.71 -6.23
CA MET A 793 48.31 18.32 -4.90
C MET A 793 49.78 18.48 -4.49
N TYR A 794 50.71 17.76 -5.14
CA TYR A 794 52.14 17.78 -4.78
C TYR A 794 52.71 19.19 -4.81
N PHE A 795 52.40 19.96 -5.86
CA PHE A 795 52.89 21.33 -6.00
C PHE A 795 52.42 22.25 -4.86
N LYS A 796 51.15 22.11 -4.45
CA LYS A 796 50.57 22.90 -3.35
C LYS A 796 51.17 22.52 -2.00
N LEU A 797 51.40 21.21 -1.75
CA LEU A 797 52.10 20.73 -0.55
C LEU A 797 53.56 21.20 -0.51
N LEU A 798 54.26 21.17 -1.65
CA LEU A 798 55.63 21.69 -1.78
C LEU A 798 55.69 23.20 -1.55
N GLN A 799 54.68 23.95 -2.00
CA GLN A 799 54.54 25.39 -1.74
C GLN A 799 54.46 25.69 -0.24
N ILE A 800 53.63 24.96 0.49
CA ILE A 800 53.48 25.14 1.95
C ILE A 800 54.79 24.76 2.64
N ALA A 801 55.41 23.63 2.27
CA ALA A 801 56.70 23.21 2.82
C ALA A 801 57.82 24.24 2.57
N ALA A 802 57.87 24.81 1.38
CA ALA A 802 58.82 25.87 1.03
C ALA A 802 58.61 27.14 1.86
N SER A 803 57.35 27.51 2.13
CA SER A 803 57.02 28.65 2.99
C SER A 803 57.54 28.45 4.41
N ILE A 804 57.30 27.27 5.00
CA ILE A 804 57.81 26.91 6.33
C ILE A 804 59.33 27.01 6.38
N LEU A 805 60.04 26.45 5.39
CA LEU A 805 61.50 26.50 5.34
C LEU A 805 62.04 27.93 5.17
N SER A 806 61.31 28.79 4.46
CA SER A 806 61.64 30.21 4.28
C SER A 806 61.46 31.00 5.57
N GLU A 807 60.37 30.76 6.31
CA GLU A 807 60.16 31.38 7.62
C GLU A 807 61.25 30.99 8.62
N GLU A 808 61.61 29.70 8.67
CA GLU A 808 62.71 29.26 9.52
C GLU A 808 64.03 29.94 9.17
N GLU A 809 64.33 30.12 7.87
CA GLU A 809 65.53 30.83 7.41
C GLU A 809 65.52 32.30 7.84
N LYS A 810 64.35 32.96 7.82
CA LYS A 810 64.21 34.35 8.31
C LYS A 810 64.39 34.46 9.82
N THR A 811 63.98 33.43 10.58
CA THR A 811 64.10 33.43 12.05
C THR A 811 65.49 33.06 12.56
N SER A 812 66.33 32.43 11.73
CA SER A 812 67.70 32.07 12.10
C SER A 812 68.66 33.24 11.86
N ASP A 813 68.90 34.05 12.89
CA ASP A 813 69.93 35.10 12.84
C ASP A 813 71.34 34.47 12.71
N ASP A 814 71.94 34.65 11.53
CA ASP A 814 73.35 34.50 11.10
C ASP A 814 74.13 33.20 11.39
N SER A 815 73.61 32.23 12.15
CA SER A 815 74.28 30.94 12.43
C SER A 815 73.46 29.75 11.92
N MET A 816 73.88 29.15 10.79
CA MET A 816 73.28 27.91 10.25
C MET A 816 73.31 26.74 11.25
N SER A 817 74.21 26.77 12.24
CA SER A 817 74.38 25.72 13.25
C SER A 817 73.31 25.69 14.34
N SER A 818 72.49 26.73 14.50
CA SER A 818 71.48 26.83 15.56
C SER A 818 70.03 26.74 15.07
N ALA A 819 69.81 26.71 13.76
CA ALA A 819 68.47 26.67 13.17
C ALA A 819 67.88 25.26 13.24
N SER A 820 66.81 25.07 14.03
CA SER A 820 66.04 23.83 14.00
C SER A 820 65.25 23.74 12.70
N CYS A 821 65.23 22.57 12.05
CA CYS A 821 64.36 22.30 10.91
C CYS A 821 63.10 21.56 11.36
N ALA A 822 61.94 21.96 10.84
CA ALA A 822 60.66 21.29 11.07
C ALA A 822 60.58 19.93 10.40
N PHE A 823 61.29 19.71 9.30
CA PHE A 823 61.30 18.46 8.55
C PHE A 823 62.46 17.56 8.97
N THR A 824 62.22 16.24 8.99
CA THR A 824 63.27 15.24 9.16
C THR A 824 64.10 15.09 7.88
N SER A 825 65.31 14.51 7.97
CA SER A 825 66.13 14.22 6.79
C SER A 825 65.38 13.36 5.77
N SER A 826 64.67 12.33 6.25
CA SER A 826 63.80 11.48 5.42
C SER A 826 62.66 12.27 4.78
N GLY A 827 62.00 13.15 5.53
CA GLY A 827 60.91 13.99 5.01
C GLY A 827 61.39 14.93 3.89
N LEU A 828 62.57 15.52 4.04
CA LEU A 828 63.18 16.37 3.00
C LEU A 828 63.57 15.57 1.76
N HIS A 829 64.01 14.33 1.92
CA HIS A 829 64.26 13.44 0.77
C HIS A 829 62.97 13.17 -0.01
N ILE A 830 61.87 12.87 0.68
CA ILE A 830 60.54 12.69 0.05
C ILE A 830 60.13 13.95 -0.71
N LEU A 831 60.29 15.14 -0.10
CA LEU A 831 59.98 16.42 -0.75
C LEU A 831 60.82 16.64 -2.02
N MET A 832 62.12 16.33 -2.00
CA MET A 832 63.00 16.45 -3.16
C MET A 832 62.60 15.48 -4.28
N VAL A 833 62.25 14.23 -3.95
CA VAL A 833 61.74 13.24 -4.92
C VAL A 833 60.45 13.75 -5.58
N ARG A 834 59.51 14.26 -4.79
CA ARG A 834 58.24 14.80 -5.30
C ARG A 834 58.42 16.08 -6.11
N LEU A 835 59.37 16.94 -5.73
CA LEU A 835 59.75 18.12 -6.52
C LEU A 835 60.23 17.71 -7.92
N ASN A 836 61.10 16.71 -8.01
CA ASN A 836 61.57 16.19 -9.30
C ASN A 836 60.42 15.63 -10.15
N GLN A 837 59.45 14.95 -9.53
CA GLN A 837 58.25 14.45 -10.22
C GLN A 837 57.38 15.60 -10.75
N VAL A 838 57.14 16.64 -9.95
CA VAL A 838 56.37 17.81 -10.39
C VAL A 838 57.08 18.55 -11.53
N MET A 839 58.40 18.77 -11.42
CA MET A 839 59.19 19.39 -12.50
C MET A 839 59.15 18.58 -13.79
N PHE A 840 59.09 17.25 -13.69
CA PHE A 840 58.96 16.37 -14.84
C PHE A 840 57.58 16.52 -15.51
N TRP A 841 56.50 16.65 -14.73
CA TRP A 841 55.14 16.76 -15.25
C TRP A 841 54.78 18.12 -15.83
N GLU A 842 55.18 19.22 -15.20
CA GLU A 842 54.82 20.58 -15.67
C GLU A 842 55.60 21.01 -16.93
N GLY A 843 56.63 20.24 -17.31
CA GLY A 843 57.50 20.54 -18.44
C GLY A 843 58.35 21.80 -18.21
N LYS A 844 59.33 22.04 -19.10
CA LYS A 844 60.19 23.24 -19.05
C LYS A 844 59.43 24.48 -19.55
N THR A 845 58.34 24.85 -18.89
CA THR A 845 57.73 26.17 -19.10
C THR A 845 58.59 27.21 -18.39
N SER A 846 58.98 28.27 -19.09
CA SER A 846 59.97 29.26 -18.61
C SER A 846 59.49 30.09 -17.42
N GLU A 847 58.20 30.05 -17.07
CA GLU A 847 57.62 30.84 -15.97
C GLU A 847 57.81 30.20 -14.60
N HIS A 848 58.03 28.88 -14.52
CA HIS A 848 58.17 28.16 -13.24
C HIS A 848 59.59 27.69 -12.94
N THR A 849 60.54 27.82 -13.87
CA THR A 849 61.93 27.37 -13.68
C THR A 849 62.62 28.06 -12.50
N ASP A 850 62.42 29.37 -12.35
CA ASP A 850 63.04 30.14 -11.27
C ASP A 850 62.41 29.82 -9.92
N TYR A 851 61.09 29.57 -9.91
CA TYR A 851 60.36 29.13 -8.73
C TYR A 851 60.85 27.76 -8.25
N PHE A 852 60.95 26.78 -9.16
CA PHE A 852 61.43 25.44 -8.82
C PHE A 852 62.88 25.43 -8.34
N ALA A 853 63.75 26.23 -8.96
CA ALA A 853 65.13 26.40 -8.49
C ALA A 853 65.17 26.99 -7.07
N ALA A 854 64.30 27.96 -6.76
CA ALA A 854 64.19 28.54 -5.43
C ALA A 854 63.68 27.51 -4.39
N VAL A 855 62.66 26.72 -4.72
CA VAL A 855 62.16 25.63 -3.85
C VAL A 855 63.24 24.57 -3.65
N GLN A 856 63.93 24.15 -4.70
CA GLN A 856 65.03 23.18 -4.61
C GLN A 856 66.15 23.69 -3.68
N LEU A 857 66.53 24.95 -3.80
CA LEU A 857 67.53 25.57 -2.93
C LEU A 857 67.06 25.60 -1.47
N MET A 858 65.79 25.93 -1.22
CA MET A 858 65.22 25.91 0.13
C MET A 858 65.21 24.50 0.73
N LEU A 859 64.84 23.48 -0.05
CA LEU A 859 64.91 22.08 0.38
C LEU A 859 66.35 21.65 0.69
N CYS A 860 67.34 22.02 -0.15
CA CYS A 860 68.75 21.74 0.10
C CYS A 860 69.24 22.39 1.41
N LYS A 861 68.89 23.65 1.65
CA LYS A 861 69.21 24.35 2.90
C LYS A 861 68.51 23.71 4.11
N GLY A 862 67.26 23.28 3.95
CA GLY A 862 66.53 22.50 4.95
C GLY A 862 67.23 21.19 5.28
N LEU A 863 67.71 20.46 4.28
CA LEU A 863 68.42 19.19 4.44
C LEU A 863 69.71 19.36 5.23
N MET A 864 70.48 20.40 4.93
CA MET A 864 71.68 20.74 5.70
C MET A 864 71.36 21.02 7.18
N ARG A 865 70.27 21.74 7.46
CA ARG A 865 69.80 22.02 8.83
C ARG A 865 69.33 20.76 9.54
N ALA A 866 68.58 19.89 8.87
CA ALA A 866 68.10 18.61 9.40
C ALA A 866 69.27 17.65 9.71
N LEU A 867 70.29 17.58 8.85
CA LEU A 867 71.48 16.76 9.09
C LEU A 867 72.34 17.33 10.23
N ALA A 868 72.49 18.65 10.32
CA ALA A 868 73.22 19.30 11.42
C ALA A 868 72.54 19.06 12.79
N THR A 869 71.21 19.06 12.83
CA THR A 869 70.44 18.75 14.04
C THR A 869 70.44 17.27 14.39
N ALA A 870 70.43 16.37 13.41
CA ALA A 870 70.60 14.93 13.65
C ALA A 870 72.01 14.61 14.18
N GLY A 871 73.05 15.27 13.65
CA GLY A 871 74.44 15.08 14.07
C GLY A 871 74.76 15.57 15.49
N SER A 872 74.01 16.55 16.02
CA SER A 872 74.21 17.05 17.39
C SER A 872 73.59 16.18 18.49
N GLN A 873 72.69 15.24 18.12
CA GLN A 873 72.06 14.30 19.07
C GLN A 873 72.74 12.92 19.15
N VAL A 874 73.77 12.64 18.35
CA VAL A 874 74.51 11.37 18.41
C VAL A 874 75.56 11.40 19.53
N GLU A 875 75.12 11.40 20.78
CA GLU A 875 75.91 10.84 21.88
C GLU A 875 75.69 9.32 21.94
N VAL A 876 76.65 8.60 21.37
CA VAL A 876 77.10 7.23 21.70
C VAL A 876 76.03 6.26 22.24
N LYS A 877 75.36 5.53 21.33
CA LYS A 877 75.21 4.07 21.46
C LYS A 877 75.38 3.39 20.09
N GLN A 878 76.51 2.70 19.94
CA GLN A 878 76.86 1.87 18.79
C GLN A 878 75.81 0.77 18.53
N ALA A 879 75.38 0.63 17.28
CA ALA A 879 75.71 -0.51 16.41
C ALA A 879 74.65 -0.74 15.31
N ALA A 880 74.86 -0.14 14.14
CA ALA A 880 74.51 -0.70 12.83
C ALA A 880 75.27 0.10 11.76
N ARG A 881 75.73 -0.56 10.70
CA ARG A 881 76.54 0.04 9.62
C ARG A 881 75.91 1.33 9.08
N VAL A 882 76.48 2.47 9.46
CA VAL A 882 76.14 3.79 8.90
C VAL A 882 76.98 3.96 7.63
N LEU A 883 76.31 4.09 6.49
CA LEU A 883 76.90 4.63 5.25
C LEU A 883 77.52 5.99 5.56
N SER A 884 78.68 6.32 5.01
CA SER A 884 79.28 7.62 5.31
C SER A 884 78.37 8.75 4.79
N LEU A 885 78.34 9.89 5.49
CA LEU A 885 77.56 11.07 5.08
C LEU A 885 77.89 11.47 3.63
N GLU A 886 79.12 11.21 3.19
CA GLU A 886 79.59 11.44 1.81
C GLU A 886 78.98 10.43 0.83
N ASP A 887 78.83 9.16 1.21
CA ASP A 887 78.18 8.14 0.39
C ASP A 887 76.67 8.39 0.29
N GLU A 888 76.03 8.85 1.36
CA GLU A 888 74.60 9.17 1.40
C GLU A 888 74.30 10.44 0.57
N VAL A 889 75.14 11.47 0.66
CA VAL A 889 75.05 12.68 -0.18
C VAL A 889 75.37 12.37 -1.66
N ALA A 890 76.33 11.49 -1.94
CA ALA A 890 76.63 11.05 -3.30
C ALA A 890 75.50 10.21 -3.93
N LEU A 891 74.82 9.37 -3.13
CA LEU A 891 73.62 8.63 -3.56
C LEU A 891 72.44 9.59 -3.82
N MET A 892 72.30 10.64 -3.01
CA MET A 892 71.25 11.66 -3.13
C MET A 892 71.46 12.61 -4.32
N LEU A 893 72.70 12.90 -4.72
CA LEU A 893 73.02 13.77 -5.86
C LEU A 893 73.30 13.00 -7.16
N GLY A 894 73.50 11.69 -7.10
CA GLY A 894 73.91 10.84 -8.23
C GLY A 894 72.78 10.25 -9.08
N ALA A 895 71.52 10.33 -8.65
CA ALA A 895 70.38 9.83 -9.41
C ALA A 895 69.85 10.88 -10.42
N SER A 896 70.72 11.32 -11.33
CA SER A 896 70.29 12.01 -12.56
C SER A 896 71.16 11.58 -13.74
N VAL A 897 70.86 10.40 -14.29
CA VAL A 897 71.03 10.07 -15.71
C VAL A 897 69.80 9.29 -16.15
#